data_AF-A0A6G9GTR4-F1
#
_entry.id   AF-A0A6G9GTR4-F1
#
_cell.length_a   1.000
_cell.length_b   1.000
_cell.length_c   1.000
_cell.angle_alpha   90.00
_cell.angle_beta   90.00
_cell.angle_gamma   90.00
#
_symmetry.space_group_name_H-M   'P 1'
#
loop_
_entity.id
_entity.type
_entity.pdbx_description
1 polymer ?
#
loop_
_entity_poly.entity_id
_entity_poly.type
_entity_poly.pdbx_seq_one_letter_code
_entity_poly.pdbx_strand_id
1 'polypeptide(L)'
;MALQPAALAEADTGVESSGNLTRLWVRLLRSPMTLTGLVILLVFVVLAVIAPWISPYDPSAVSDAALAPPSGSHWLGTTQNGQDILSQMLYGARASMVVGLGAAVITTVLSVGVGITAGYVGGIGDELLSLLANVFLVLPGLPLTIILAAYLPHSGSLGIILVITVTGWAWGARVLRAQTLSLRKRDFVEAARATGEKTWRIILKDILPNQMAVIAASFLGTVIFAILTQASLAFLGLADVTQWSWGTILYWAQTGSALLTGAWWWFVPAGLAIAVLGTSLSLVNFGIDEFINPRLRQAGIGTKKAQRGQVSAKRPRRVRHQGPVVRRPAATPFTQDSTDVVLDVRDLRVEYVGESGRTPAVSDVSFTLRRGEVLGIAGESGSGKSTLAYAITRLHKPPAEISRGEIHYTKPDGTTVDVLAMDEDELRGFRWEELSIVFQSAMNALNPILRIGAQIEDVIVAHRPKMDARERAARVVELLGIVGIPADRANSYPHELSGGMRQRAMIAVGLALDPEIIVMDEPTTALDVVIQRQIIEKIMELKDRLGFSVVFITHDLSLLIELSDTIAVMYGGKVVEMAPADDFYRRPQHPYSRGLLGSFPTLGGPKRELTGIIGSPPDLRRLPSGCAFAPRCPHAFDACATQVPPLLQVTGPGGGTSLAACLLHADTGAGTPADPGGPHPRNTPNELATGETR
;
A
#
# COMPACT_ATOMS: atom_id res chain seq x y z
N MET A 1 -12.63 -49.27 -33.31
CA MET A 1 -11.33 -48.77 -32.82
C MET A 1 -11.53 -47.30 -32.49
N ALA A 2 -11.99 -47.05 -31.27
CA ALA A 2 -12.48 -45.75 -30.80
C ALA A 2 -11.43 -45.09 -29.91
N LEU A 3 -11.12 -43.82 -30.18
CA LEU A 3 -10.34 -42.95 -29.30
C LEU A 3 -11.30 -41.95 -28.67
N GLN A 4 -11.40 -42.01 -27.34
CA GLN A 4 -12.08 -41.03 -26.48
C GLN A 4 -11.22 -39.76 -26.33
N PRO A 5 -11.82 -38.56 -26.34
CA PRO A 5 -11.21 -37.36 -25.79
C PRO A 5 -11.44 -37.28 -24.27
N ALA A 6 -10.37 -36.97 -23.54
CA ALA A 6 -10.37 -36.79 -22.10
C ALA A 6 -11.12 -35.53 -21.67
N ALA A 7 -11.86 -35.67 -20.56
CA ALA A 7 -12.76 -34.70 -19.97
C ALA A 7 -12.06 -33.37 -19.60
N LEU A 8 -12.57 -32.27 -20.16
CA LEU A 8 -12.46 -30.94 -19.57
C LEU A 8 -13.44 -30.88 -18.40
N ALA A 9 -12.90 -30.69 -17.18
CA ALA A 9 -13.71 -30.38 -16.02
C ALA A 9 -14.27 -28.96 -16.19
N GLU A 10 -15.54 -28.87 -16.58
CA GLU A 10 -16.35 -27.66 -16.50
C GLU A 10 -16.33 -27.16 -15.04
N ALA A 11 -15.71 -26.00 -14.82
CA ALA A 11 -15.96 -25.22 -13.63
C ALA A 11 -17.37 -24.65 -13.76
N ASP A 12 -18.30 -25.33 -13.10
CA ASP A 12 -19.71 -24.96 -12.92
C ASP A 12 -19.85 -23.48 -12.49
N THR A 13 -20.05 -22.59 -13.46
CA THR A 13 -20.57 -21.24 -13.24
C THR A 13 -22.10 -21.28 -13.27
N GLY A 14 -22.68 -22.08 -12.40
CA GLY A 14 -24.10 -22.06 -12.10
C GLY A 14 -24.48 -20.75 -11.42
N VAL A 15 -25.20 -19.89 -12.15
CA VAL A 15 -25.91 -18.72 -11.60
C VAL A 15 -27.04 -19.21 -10.71
N GLU A 16 -26.79 -19.37 -9.40
CA GLU A 16 -27.84 -19.55 -8.40
C GLU A 16 -28.54 -18.20 -8.14
N SER A 17 -29.64 -18.00 -8.87
CA SER A 17 -30.61 -16.93 -8.59
C SER A 17 -31.49 -17.28 -7.38
N SER A 18 -31.86 -16.25 -6.60
CA SER A 18 -32.89 -16.21 -5.53
C SER A 18 -32.58 -16.69 -4.10
N GLY A 19 -31.38 -17.21 -3.78
CA GLY A 19 -31.00 -17.62 -2.41
C GLY A 19 -30.07 -16.67 -1.63
N ASN A 20 -29.61 -15.56 -2.24
CA ASN A 20 -28.41 -14.86 -1.80
C ASN A 20 -28.61 -13.73 -0.76
N LEU A 21 -29.76 -13.04 -0.74
CA LEU A 21 -29.96 -11.88 0.16
C LEU A 21 -29.92 -12.28 1.64
N THR A 22 -30.59 -13.35 2.04
CA THR A 22 -30.59 -13.83 3.44
C THR A 22 -29.22 -14.36 3.88
N ARG A 23 -28.50 -15.09 3.01
CA ARG A 23 -27.12 -15.54 3.31
C ARG A 23 -26.13 -14.37 3.36
N LEU A 24 -26.36 -13.32 2.56
CA LEU A 24 -25.59 -12.07 2.55
C LEU A 24 -25.77 -11.29 3.85
N TRP A 25 -27.01 -11.07 4.29
CA TRP A 25 -27.33 -10.44 5.57
C TRP A 25 -26.72 -11.20 6.77
N VAL A 26 -26.85 -12.53 6.78
CA VAL A 26 -26.29 -13.38 7.85
C VAL A 26 -24.75 -13.34 7.89
N ARG A 27 -24.09 -13.11 6.75
CA ARG A 27 -22.62 -12.98 6.69
C ARG A 27 -22.14 -11.56 7.04
N LEU A 28 -22.89 -10.52 6.68
CA LEU A 28 -22.60 -9.13 7.05
C LEU A 28 -22.67 -8.94 8.57
N LEU A 29 -23.67 -9.54 9.22
CA LEU A 29 -23.87 -9.54 10.68
C LEU A 29 -22.78 -10.26 11.48
N ARG A 30 -21.83 -10.97 10.83
CA ARG A 30 -20.73 -11.66 11.51
C ARG A 30 -19.49 -10.79 11.74
N SER A 31 -19.38 -9.63 11.11
CA SER A 31 -18.31 -8.69 11.43
C SER A 31 -18.63 -7.93 12.72
N PRO A 32 -17.75 -7.93 13.72
CA PRO A 32 -18.00 -7.25 15.00
C PRO A 32 -18.16 -5.74 14.82
N MET A 33 -17.47 -5.13 13.85
CA MET A 33 -17.57 -3.70 13.54
C MET A 33 -18.94 -3.34 12.96
N THR A 34 -19.40 -4.10 11.95
CA THR A 34 -20.73 -3.92 11.35
C THR A 34 -21.84 -4.14 12.36
N LEU A 35 -21.73 -5.17 13.21
CA LEU A 35 -22.72 -5.43 14.26
C LEU A 35 -22.78 -4.28 15.26
N THR A 36 -21.63 -3.78 15.71
CA THR A 36 -21.56 -2.64 16.63
C THR A 36 -22.21 -1.40 16.02
N GLY A 37 -21.89 -1.09 14.75
CA GLY A 37 -22.52 0.01 14.02
C GLY A 37 -24.03 -0.18 13.81
N LEU A 38 -24.51 -1.39 13.57
CA LEU A 38 -25.96 -1.65 13.45
C LEU A 38 -26.69 -1.53 14.78
N VAL A 39 -26.08 -1.96 15.89
CA VAL A 39 -26.67 -1.86 17.23
C VAL A 39 -26.80 -0.40 17.65
N ILE A 40 -25.75 0.40 17.47
CA ILE A 40 -25.78 1.84 17.79
C ILE A 40 -26.84 2.55 16.93
N LEU A 41 -26.89 2.27 15.63
CA LEU A 41 -27.91 2.83 14.74
C LEU A 41 -29.33 2.45 15.18
N LEU A 42 -29.55 1.19 15.54
CA LEU A 42 -30.84 0.71 16.05
C LEU A 42 -31.24 1.45 17.33
N VAL A 43 -30.32 1.69 18.25
CA VAL A 43 -30.58 2.47 19.47
C VAL A 43 -31.06 3.87 19.12
N PHE A 44 -30.39 4.58 18.20
CA PHE A 44 -30.84 5.92 17.79
C PHE A 44 -32.20 5.91 17.08
N VAL A 45 -32.47 4.91 16.23
CA VAL A 45 -33.77 4.76 15.57
C VAL A 45 -34.86 4.49 16.61
N VAL A 46 -34.63 3.60 17.57
CA VAL A 46 -35.59 3.30 18.64
C VAL A 46 -35.84 4.54 19.48
N LEU A 47 -34.78 5.23 19.94
CA LEU A 47 -34.90 6.47 20.72
C LEU A 47 -35.69 7.54 19.94
N ALA A 48 -35.42 7.71 18.65
CA ALA A 48 -36.15 8.65 17.80
C ALA A 48 -37.65 8.33 17.67
N VAL A 49 -38.01 7.04 17.63
CA VAL A 49 -39.41 6.60 17.52
C VAL A 49 -40.16 6.75 18.84
N ILE A 50 -39.54 6.29 19.94
CA ILE A 50 -40.18 6.29 21.26
C ILE A 50 -40.03 7.61 22.02
N ALA A 51 -39.26 8.57 21.49
CA ALA A 51 -38.99 9.88 22.12
C ALA A 51 -40.23 10.54 22.77
N PRO A 52 -41.42 10.59 22.13
CA PRO A 52 -42.61 11.20 22.74
C PRO A 52 -43.14 10.49 23.99
N TRP A 53 -42.75 9.23 24.22
CA TRP A 53 -43.19 8.42 25.37
C TRP A 53 -42.16 8.39 26.50
N ILE A 54 -40.88 8.59 26.18
CA ILE A 54 -39.78 8.49 27.16
C ILE A 54 -39.28 9.86 27.63
N SER A 55 -39.69 10.96 26.98
CA SER A 55 -39.30 12.31 27.39
C SER A 55 -39.89 12.65 28.77
N PRO A 56 -39.08 12.99 29.78
CA PRO A 56 -39.58 13.29 31.12
C PRO A 56 -40.45 14.55 31.17
N TYR A 57 -40.13 15.54 30.32
CA TYR A 57 -40.81 16.84 30.22
C TYR A 57 -41.11 17.20 28.76
N ASP A 58 -42.00 18.15 28.53
CA ASP A 58 -42.12 18.80 27.22
C ASP A 58 -40.80 19.56 26.92
N PRO A 59 -40.15 19.35 25.76
CA PRO A 59 -38.87 19.97 25.43
C PRO A 59 -38.90 21.51 25.41
N SER A 60 -40.09 22.11 25.28
CA SER A 60 -40.29 23.55 25.28
C SER A 60 -40.78 24.10 26.62
N ALA A 61 -41.13 23.25 27.60
CA ALA A 61 -41.60 23.69 28.91
C ALA A 61 -40.47 24.36 29.72
N VAL A 62 -40.81 25.51 30.31
CA VAL A 62 -39.92 26.35 31.11
C VAL A 62 -40.11 25.99 32.58
N SER A 63 -39.02 25.69 33.28
CA SER A 63 -39.01 25.47 34.74
C SER A 63 -38.25 26.58 35.47
N ASP A 64 -38.40 26.64 36.80
CA ASP A 64 -37.69 27.60 37.65
C ASP A 64 -36.18 27.30 37.77
N ALA A 65 -35.73 26.12 37.33
CA ALA A 65 -34.34 25.69 37.38
C ALA A 65 -33.56 26.23 36.17
N ALA A 66 -33.35 27.55 36.09
CA ALA A 66 -32.58 28.17 35.00
C ALA A 66 -31.08 27.83 35.06
N LEU A 67 -30.53 27.36 33.93
CA LEU A 67 -29.11 27.02 33.74
C LEU A 67 -28.57 26.06 34.82
N ALA A 68 -29.39 25.07 35.22
CA ALA A 68 -29.03 24.11 36.24
C ALA A 68 -28.14 22.99 35.64
N PRO A 69 -27.07 22.57 36.34
CA PRO A 69 -26.26 21.43 35.93
C PRO A 69 -27.05 20.11 36.04
N PRO A 70 -26.52 19.00 35.48
CA PRO A 70 -27.11 17.66 35.60
C PRO A 70 -27.49 17.30 37.05
N SER A 71 -28.74 16.90 37.25
CA SER A 71 -29.32 16.59 38.56
C SER A 71 -30.33 15.44 38.47
N GLY A 72 -30.82 14.95 39.62
CA GLY A 72 -31.80 13.87 39.66
C GLY A 72 -33.14 14.19 38.99
N SER A 73 -33.54 15.47 38.99
CA SER A 73 -34.75 15.95 38.28
C SER A 73 -34.48 16.27 36.81
N HIS A 74 -33.29 16.76 36.47
CA HIS A 74 -32.88 17.07 35.10
C HIS A 74 -31.57 16.35 34.76
N TRP A 75 -31.67 15.14 34.19
CA TRP A 75 -30.51 14.24 34.02
C TRP A 75 -29.38 14.81 33.15
N LEU A 76 -29.71 15.67 32.18
CA LEU A 76 -28.73 16.39 31.36
C LEU A 76 -28.68 17.90 31.67
N GLY A 77 -29.29 18.32 32.78
CA GLY A 77 -29.41 19.71 33.18
C GLY A 77 -30.46 20.47 32.37
N THR A 78 -30.46 21.79 32.52
CA THR A 78 -31.43 22.69 31.88
C THR A 78 -30.76 23.81 31.10
N THR A 79 -31.51 24.41 30.18
CA THR A 79 -31.12 25.61 29.43
C THR A 79 -31.20 26.86 30.31
N GLN A 80 -30.74 28.00 29.79
CA GLN A 80 -30.90 29.30 30.45
C GLN A 80 -32.36 29.67 30.77
N ASN A 81 -33.32 29.11 30.03
CA ASN A 81 -34.76 29.29 30.23
C ASN A 81 -35.36 28.17 31.10
N GLY A 82 -34.54 27.33 31.75
CA GLY A 82 -35.01 26.22 32.57
C GLY A 82 -35.67 25.09 31.79
N GLN A 83 -35.41 24.94 30.48
CA GLN A 83 -35.95 23.84 29.67
C GLN A 83 -35.07 22.59 29.82
N ASP A 84 -35.67 21.41 29.85
CA ASP A 84 -34.95 20.15 30.04
C ASP A 84 -34.17 19.71 28.77
N ILE A 85 -32.86 19.52 28.93
CA ILE A 85 -31.97 19.19 27.80
C ILE A 85 -32.15 17.73 27.35
N LEU A 86 -32.50 16.80 28.24
CA LEU A 86 -32.73 15.40 27.86
C LEU A 86 -33.96 15.27 26.96
N SER A 87 -35.06 15.93 27.30
CA SER A 87 -36.24 16.03 26.45
C SER A 87 -35.92 16.65 25.09
N GLN A 88 -35.13 17.74 25.05
CA GLN A 88 -34.68 18.34 23.78
C GLN A 88 -33.83 17.38 22.95
N MET A 89 -32.93 16.62 23.58
CA MET A 89 -32.07 15.64 22.91
C MET A 89 -32.88 14.49 22.28
N LEU A 90 -33.90 13.98 22.98
CA LEU A 90 -34.76 12.90 22.51
C LEU A 90 -35.63 13.34 21.32
N TYR A 91 -36.29 14.50 21.43
CA TYR A 91 -37.05 15.07 20.32
C TYR A 91 -36.13 15.46 19.15
N GLY A 92 -34.95 16.00 19.46
CA GLY A 92 -33.95 16.37 18.47
C GLY A 92 -33.39 15.18 17.68
N ALA A 93 -33.31 14.00 18.30
CA ALA A 93 -32.91 12.76 17.62
C ALA A 93 -33.90 12.42 16.50
N ARG A 94 -35.21 12.56 16.76
CA ARG A 94 -36.26 12.27 15.78
C ARG A 94 -36.16 13.19 14.56
N ALA A 95 -36.07 14.50 14.76
CA ALA A 95 -35.98 15.45 13.65
C ALA A 95 -34.71 15.22 12.80
N SER A 96 -33.57 15.03 13.46
CA SER A 96 -32.28 14.81 12.80
C SER A 96 -32.28 13.50 11.98
N MET A 97 -32.88 12.43 12.51
CA MET A 97 -33.01 11.15 11.82
C MET A 97 -33.98 11.21 10.62
N VAL A 98 -35.13 11.88 10.77
CA VAL A 98 -36.12 12.01 9.68
C VAL A 98 -35.54 12.80 8.51
N VAL A 99 -34.88 13.92 8.77
CA VAL A 99 -34.24 14.72 7.72
C VAL A 99 -33.07 13.96 7.09
N GLY A 100 -32.19 13.35 7.91
CA GLY A 100 -31.03 12.60 7.43
C GLY A 100 -31.40 11.42 6.53
N LEU A 101 -32.31 10.55 6.99
CA LEU A 101 -32.76 9.39 6.20
C LEU A 101 -33.62 9.80 5.01
N GLY A 102 -34.54 10.76 5.19
CA GLY A 102 -35.41 11.25 4.13
C GLY A 102 -34.62 11.84 2.96
N ALA A 103 -33.67 12.72 3.26
CA ALA A 103 -32.77 13.29 2.25
C ALA A 103 -31.92 12.20 1.58
N ALA A 104 -31.36 11.26 2.34
CA ALA A 104 -30.53 10.20 1.77
C ALA A 104 -31.29 9.28 0.81
N VAL A 105 -32.54 8.92 1.13
CA VAL A 105 -33.38 8.10 0.24
C VAL A 105 -33.59 8.81 -1.09
N ILE A 106 -34.06 10.06 -1.07
CA ILE A 106 -34.38 10.80 -2.30
C ILE A 106 -33.11 11.07 -3.11
N THR A 107 -32.03 11.50 -2.45
CA THR A 107 -30.74 11.75 -3.08
C THR A 107 -30.16 10.48 -3.72
N THR A 108 -30.29 9.33 -3.06
CA THR A 108 -29.80 8.05 -3.59
C THR A 108 -30.62 7.62 -4.81
N VAL A 109 -31.95 7.76 -4.75
CA VAL A 109 -32.82 7.47 -5.90
C VAL A 109 -32.43 8.34 -7.11
N LEU A 110 -32.20 9.63 -6.88
CA LEU A 110 -31.75 10.57 -7.92
C LEU A 110 -30.36 10.19 -8.46
N SER A 111 -29.42 9.87 -7.56
CA SER A 111 -28.05 9.47 -7.91
C SER A 111 -28.01 8.19 -8.74
N VAL A 112 -28.81 7.18 -8.37
CA VAL A 112 -28.97 5.92 -9.10
C VAL A 112 -29.58 6.16 -10.47
N GLY A 113 -30.67 6.93 -10.53
CA GLY A 113 -31.35 7.26 -11.78
C GLY A 113 -30.43 7.97 -12.76
N VAL A 114 -29.73 9.02 -12.33
CA VAL A 114 -28.82 9.80 -13.19
C VAL A 114 -27.56 9.01 -13.51
N GLY A 115 -26.88 8.45 -12.51
CA GLY A 115 -25.59 7.78 -12.67
C GLY A 115 -25.63 6.54 -13.55
N ILE A 116 -26.62 5.65 -13.34
CA ILE A 116 -26.75 4.42 -14.14
C ILE A 116 -27.22 4.74 -15.56
N THR A 117 -28.17 5.67 -15.72
CA THR A 117 -28.66 6.05 -17.06
C THR A 117 -27.55 6.69 -17.89
N ALA A 118 -26.80 7.64 -17.31
CA ALA A 118 -25.65 8.26 -17.96
C ALA A 118 -24.58 7.21 -18.35
N GLY A 119 -24.22 6.31 -17.43
CA GLY A 119 -23.22 5.27 -17.69
C GLY A 119 -23.66 4.23 -18.74
N TYR A 120 -24.94 3.87 -18.80
CA TYR A 120 -25.42 2.80 -19.68
C TYR A 120 -25.81 3.28 -21.09
N VAL A 121 -26.62 4.34 -21.20
CA VAL A 121 -27.25 4.76 -22.46
C VAL A 121 -26.24 5.38 -23.43
N GLY A 122 -25.23 6.09 -22.91
CA GLY A 122 -24.23 6.77 -23.75
C GLY A 122 -24.82 7.87 -24.66
N GLY A 123 -23.96 8.48 -25.49
CA GLY A 123 -24.37 9.52 -26.45
C GLY A 123 -24.64 10.89 -25.82
N ILE A 124 -25.42 11.73 -26.51
CA ILE A 124 -25.66 13.15 -26.15
C ILE A 124 -26.32 13.27 -24.75
N GLY A 125 -27.19 12.33 -24.39
CA GLY A 125 -27.81 12.30 -23.06
C GLY A 125 -26.81 12.04 -21.92
N ASP A 126 -25.79 11.21 -22.14
CA ASP A 126 -24.71 10.99 -21.17
C ASP A 126 -23.84 12.25 -21.01
N GLU A 127 -23.49 12.90 -22.12
CA GLU A 127 -22.71 14.14 -22.09
C GLU A 127 -23.44 15.25 -21.32
N LEU A 128 -24.74 15.43 -21.56
CA LEU A 128 -25.54 16.45 -20.88
C LEU A 128 -25.68 16.15 -19.37
N LEU A 129 -26.04 14.92 -19.00
CA LEU A 129 -26.17 14.52 -17.60
C LEU A 129 -24.83 14.59 -16.85
N SER A 130 -23.73 14.23 -17.52
CA SER A 130 -22.39 14.31 -16.98
C SER A 130 -21.90 15.74 -16.81
N LEU A 131 -22.19 16.61 -17.78
CA LEU A 131 -21.89 18.04 -17.69
C LEU A 131 -22.63 18.64 -16.50
N LEU A 132 -23.92 18.34 -16.35
CA LEU A 132 -24.73 18.83 -15.24
C LEU A 132 -24.17 18.34 -13.89
N ALA A 133 -23.81 17.06 -13.75
CA ALA A 133 -23.18 16.54 -12.54
C ALA A 133 -21.81 17.20 -12.26
N ASN A 134 -20.99 17.42 -13.29
CA ASN A 134 -19.69 18.06 -13.15
C ASN A 134 -19.81 19.52 -12.70
N VAL A 135 -20.81 20.27 -13.18
CA VAL A 135 -21.08 21.64 -12.73
C VAL A 135 -21.35 21.64 -11.22
N PHE A 136 -22.23 20.76 -10.73
CA PHE A 136 -22.52 20.67 -9.29
C PHE A 136 -21.31 20.26 -8.45
N LEU A 137 -20.40 19.43 -8.98
CA LEU A 137 -19.18 19.01 -8.27
C LEU A 137 -18.10 20.09 -8.19
N VAL A 138 -18.13 21.06 -9.10
CA VAL A 138 -17.19 22.21 -9.10
C VAL A 138 -17.68 23.30 -8.15
N LEU A 139 -18.99 23.42 -7.94
CA LEU A 139 -19.55 24.40 -7.02
C LEU A 139 -19.20 24.04 -5.56
N PRO A 140 -18.78 25.01 -4.73
CA PRO A 140 -18.59 24.78 -3.31
C PRO A 140 -19.90 24.34 -2.65
N GLY A 141 -19.98 23.08 -2.21
CA GLY A 141 -21.21 22.48 -1.70
C GLY A 141 -21.83 23.25 -0.54
N LEU A 142 -21.06 23.54 0.51
CA LEU A 142 -21.55 24.27 1.69
C LEU A 142 -22.09 25.68 1.35
N PRO A 143 -21.36 26.56 0.63
CA PRO A 143 -21.91 27.84 0.19
C PRO A 143 -23.20 27.71 -0.63
N LEU A 144 -23.28 26.76 -1.55
CA LEU A 144 -24.49 26.54 -2.35
C LEU A 144 -25.66 26.10 -1.47
N THR A 145 -25.45 25.19 -0.53
CA THR A 145 -26.46 24.75 0.44
C THR A 145 -26.93 25.93 1.31
N ILE A 146 -26.03 26.78 1.78
CA ILE A 146 -26.35 27.99 2.57
C ILE A 146 -27.23 28.95 1.77
N ILE A 147 -26.86 29.24 0.52
CA ILE A 147 -27.63 30.13 -0.36
C ILE A 147 -29.03 29.55 -0.58
N LEU A 148 -29.13 28.28 -0.99
CA LEU A 148 -30.42 27.64 -1.26
C LEU A 148 -31.31 27.58 -0.01
N ALA A 149 -30.74 27.29 1.16
CA ALA A 149 -31.46 27.29 2.43
C ALA A 149 -31.98 28.69 2.80
N ALA A 150 -31.18 29.75 2.57
CA ALA A 150 -31.56 31.12 2.87
C ALA A 150 -32.75 31.63 2.03
N TYR A 151 -32.93 31.13 0.80
CA TYR A 151 -34.07 31.46 -0.07
C TYR A 151 -35.32 30.61 0.17
N LEU A 152 -35.24 29.59 1.03
CA LEU A 152 -36.36 28.72 1.42
C LEU A 152 -36.71 28.86 2.92
N PRO A 153 -36.87 30.07 3.47
CA PRO A 153 -37.23 30.22 4.88
C PRO A 153 -38.62 29.59 5.13
N HIS A 154 -38.76 28.86 6.24
CA HIS A 154 -40.01 28.27 6.75
C HIS A 154 -40.58 27.05 6.01
N SER A 155 -39.82 26.36 5.16
CA SER A 155 -40.29 25.10 4.53
C SER A 155 -40.12 23.85 5.42
N GLY A 156 -39.84 24.05 6.72
CA GLY A 156 -39.69 22.98 7.71
C GLY A 156 -38.62 21.95 7.32
N SER A 157 -38.82 20.69 7.74
CA SER A 157 -37.93 19.58 7.42
C SER A 157 -37.87 19.26 5.92
N LEU A 158 -38.96 19.47 5.18
CA LEU A 158 -39.06 19.18 3.74
C LEU A 158 -38.18 20.11 2.90
N GLY A 159 -38.11 21.40 3.24
CA GLY A 159 -37.24 22.35 2.56
C GLY A 159 -35.77 21.95 2.65
N ILE A 160 -35.32 21.58 3.85
CA ILE A 160 -33.94 21.14 4.10
C ILE A 160 -33.64 19.84 3.34
N ILE A 161 -34.58 18.89 3.33
CA ILE A 161 -34.46 17.65 2.54
C ILE A 161 -34.25 17.97 1.05
N LEU A 162 -35.00 18.92 0.49
CA LEU A 162 -34.88 19.32 -0.91
C LEU A 162 -33.51 19.96 -1.19
N VAL A 163 -33.06 20.88 -0.34
CA VAL A 163 -31.76 21.55 -0.46
C VAL A 163 -30.61 20.54 -0.44
N ILE A 164 -30.63 19.60 0.52
CA ILE A 164 -29.63 18.52 0.61
C ILE A 164 -29.69 17.63 -0.63
N THR A 165 -30.90 17.30 -1.11
CA THR A 165 -31.07 16.46 -2.31
C THR A 165 -30.46 17.10 -3.55
N VAL A 166 -30.74 18.39 -3.79
CA VAL A 166 -30.24 19.14 -4.96
C VAL A 166 -28.72 19.32 -4.90
N THR A 167 -28.13 19.42 -3.72
CA THR A 167 -26.69 19.65 -3.56
C THR A 167 -25.87 18.36 -3.44
N GLY A 168 -26.45 17.25 -2.97
CA GLY A 168 -25.72 16.01 -2.66
C GLY A 168 -25.69 14.94 -3.76
N TRP A 169 -26.61 14.98 -4.72
CA TRP A 169 -26.80 13.87 -5.68
C TRP A 169 -25.62 13.66 -6.65
N ALA A 170 -24.89 14.72 -7.00
CA ALA A 170 -23.89 14.69 -8.07
C ALA A 170 -22.72 13.75 -7.76
N TRP A 171 -22.30 13.66 -6.48
CA TRP A 171 -21.24 12.76 -6.04
C TRP A 171 -21.63 11.29 -6.22
N GLY A 172 -22.80 10.91 -5.71
CA GLY A 172 -23.34 9.54 -5.85
C GLY A 172 -23.53 9.16 -7.31
N ALA A 173 -24.09 10.06 -8.13
CA ALA A 173 -24.27 9.84 -9.56
C ALA A 173 -22.94 9.57 -10.29
N ARG A 174 -21.88 10.31 -9.97
CA ARG A 174 -20.55 10.12 -10.57
C ARG A 174 -19.94 8.77 -10.23
N VAL A 175 -20.03 8.34 -8.96
CA VAL A 175 -19.51 7.03 -8.52
C VAL A 175 -20.26 5.89 -9.21
N LEU A 176 -21.59 5.95 -9.24
CA LEU A 176 -22.43 4.94 -9.89
C LEU A 176 -22.23 4.90 -11.41
N ARG A 177 -22.01 6.06 -12.05
CA ARG A 177 -21.66 6.13 -13.48
C ARG A 177 -20.36 5.39 -13.77
N ALA A 178 -19.31 5.64 -13.00
CA ALA A 178 -18.01 4.98 -13.17
C ALA A 178 -18.11 3.45 -13.06
N GLN A 179 -18.86 2.96 -12.08
CA GLN A 179 -19.12 1.52 -11.92
C GLN A 179 -19.97 0.96 -13.07
N THR A 180 -20.99 1.68 -13.50
CA THR A 180 -21.84 1.29 -14.62
C THR A 180 -21.05 1.14 -15.93
N LEU A 181 -20.11 2.06 -16.20
CA LEU A 181 -19.22 1.96 -17.37
C LEU A 181 -18.38 0.67 -17.38
N SER A 182 -17.94 0.22 -16.20
CA SER A 182 -17.20 -1.03 -16.05
C SER A 182 -18.06 -2.28 -16.26
N LEU A 183 -19.33 -2.23 -15.85
CA LEU A 183 -20.28 -3.34 -15.99
C LEU A 183 -20.87 -3.44 -17.39
N ARG A 184 -21.01 -2.32 -18.10
CA ARG A 184 -21.58 -2.27 -19.46
C ARG A 184 -20.83 -3.15 -20.47
N LYS A 185 -19.53 -3.42 -20.24
CA LYS A 185 -18.65 -4.24 -21.10
C LYS A 185 -18.49 -5.69 -20.63
N ARG A 186 -19.36 -6.17 -19.73
CA ARG A 186 -19.31 -7.55 -19.22
C ARG A 186 -20.15 -8.47 -20.11
N ASP A 187 -19.69 -9.72 -20.28
CA ASP A 187 -20.28 -10.74 -21.15
C ASP A 187 -21.78 -10.95 -20.91
N PHE A 188 -22.24 -10.91 -19.65
CA PHE A 188 -23.67 -11.07 -19.33
C PHE A 188 -24.54 -9.90 -19.83
N VAL A 189 -24.00 -8.69 -19.87
CA VAL A 189 -24.70 -7.50 -20.41
C VAL A 189 -24.69 -7.53 -21.93
N GLU A 190 -23.59 -7.95 -22.54
CA GLU A 190 -23.48 -8.12 -23.99
C GLU A 190 -24.40 -9.24 -24.50
N ALA A 191 -24.51 -10.35 -23.76
CA ALA A 191 -25.45 -11.42 -24.06
C ALA A 191 -26.92 -10.96 -23.99
N ALA A 192 -27.30 -10.21 -22.95
CA ALA A 192 -28.66 -9.66 -22.83
C ALA A 192 -28.98 -8.69 -23.98
N ARG A 193 -28.00 -7.89 -24.42
CA ARG A 193 -28.12 -6.99 -25.57
C ARG A 193 -28.24 -7.75 -26.89
N ALA A 194 -27.44 -8.78 -27.10
CA ALA A 194 -27.49 -9.63 -28.29
C ALA A 194 -28.83 -10.39 -28.42
N THR A 195 -29.48 -10.67 -27.29
CA THR A 195 -30.81 -11.30 -27.22
C THR A 195 -31.96 -10.29 -27.48
N GLY A 196 -31.65 -9.00 -27.67
CA GLY A 196 -32.63 -7.96 -27.96
C GLY A 196 -33.44 -7.50 -26.74
N GLU A 197 -32.95 -7.71 -25.51
CA GLU A 197 -33.64 -7.22 -24.32
C GLU A 197 -33.72 -5.68 -24.28
N LYS A 198 -34.85 -5.15 -23.77
CA LYS A 198 -35.06 -3.70 -23.64
C LYS A 198 -34.06 -3.09 -22.64
N THR A 199 -33.51 -1.92 -22.94
CA THR A 199 -32.53 -1.17 -22.12
C THR A 199 -32.91 -1.09 -20.63
N TRP A 200 -34.15 -0.73 -20.32
CA TRP A 200 -34.60 -0.61 -18.92
C TRP A 200 -34.58 -1.95 -18.16
N ARG A 201 -34.84 -3.06 -18.87
CA ARG A 201 -34.82 -4.41 -18.29
C ARG A 201 -33.39 -4.84 -17.99
N ILE A 202 -32.46 -4.57 -18.90
CA ILE A 202 -31.03 -4.80 -18.69
C ILE A 202 -30.53 -3.98 -17.48
N ILE A 203 -30.94 -2.71 -17.39
CA ILE A 203 -30.58 -1.86 -16.25
C ILE A 203 -31.11 -2.46 -14.94
N LEU A 204 -32.39 -2.82 -14.87
CA LEU A 204 -33.02 -3.29 -13.62
C LEU A 204 -32.61 -4.71 -13.23
N LYS A 205 -32.39 -5.60 -14.20
CA LYS A 205 -32.15 -7.03 -13.96
C LYS A 205 -30.67 -7.39 -13.92
N ASP A 206 -29.84 -6.72 -14.71
CA ASP A 206 -28.42 -7.07 -14.87
C ASP A 206 -27.48 -6.04 -14.24
N ILE A 207 -27.79 -4.74 -14.32
CA ILE A 207 -26.86 -3.69 -13.86
C ILE A 207 -27.09 -3.33 -12.39
N LEU A 208 -28.35 -3.05 -12.03
CA LEU A 208 -28.73 -2.59 -10.69
C LEU A 208 -28.36 -3.62 -9.59
N PRO A 209 -28.66 -4.93 -9.74
CA PRO A 209 -28.32 -5.92 -8.71
C PRO A 209 -26.80 -6.04 -8.49
N ASN A 210 -26.01 -5.86 -9.54
CA ASN A 210 -24.56 -5.93 -9.50
C ASN A 210 -23.89 -4.68 -8.90
N GLN A 211 -24.65 -3.59 -8.70
CA GLN A 211 -24.16 -2.37 -8.04
C GLN A 211 -24.74 -2.16 -6.63
N MET A 212 -25.57 -3.08 -6.12
CA MET A 212 -26.27 -2.92 -4.83
C MET A 212 -25.34 -2.58 -3.66
N ALA A 213 -24.14 -3.14 -3.64
CA ALA A 213 -23.18 -2.87 -2.58
C ALA A 213 -22.62 -1.44 -2.64
N VAL A 214 -22.34 -0.93 -3.85
CA VAL A 214 -21.92 0.47 -4.07
C VAL A 214 -23.07 1.44 -3.76
N ILE A 215 -24.29 1.08 -4.14
CA ILE A 215 -25.50 1.87 -3.82
C ILE A 215 -25.70 1.93 -2.30
N ALA A 216 -25.53 0.82 -1.58
CA ALA A 216 -25.65 0.78 -0.13
C ALA A 216 -24.58 1.63 0.58
N ALA A 217 -23.32 1.55 0.13
CA ALA A 217 -22.24 2.38 0.65
C ALA A 217 -22.49 3.88 0.38
N SER A 218 -22.90 4.23 -0.85
CA SER A 218 -23.26 5.61 -1.22
C SER A 218 -24.44 6.14 -0.43
N PHE A 219 -25.43 5.28 -0.11
CA PHE A 219 -26.57 5.66 0.72
C PHE A 219 -26.11 6.03 2.13
N LEU A 220 -25.29 5.20 2.78
CA LEU A 220 -24.77 5.49 4.12
C LEU A 220 -23.94 6.79 4.16
N GLY A 221 -23.08 7.00 3.17
CA GLY A 221 -22.33 8.26 3.02
C GLY A 221 -23.26 9.47 2.88
N THR A 222 -24.35 9.32 2.11
CA THR A 222 -25.36 10.37 1.96
C THR A 222 -26.11 10.65 3.26
N VAL A 223 -26.43 9.64 4.07
CA VAL A 223 -27.05 9.84 5.39
C VAL A 223 -26.14 10.67 6.30
N ILE A 224 -24.84 10.33 6.37
CA ILE A 224 -23.85 11.09 7.15
C ILE A 224 -23.79 12.54 6.67
N PHE A 225 -23.67 12.75 5.36
CA PHE A 225 -23.64 14.06 4.75
C PHE A 225 -24.91 14.87 5.06
N ALA A 226 -26.09 14.25 4.97
CA ALA A 226 -27.37 14.90 5.22
C ALA A 226 -27.51 15.34 6.69
N ILE A 227 -27.12 14.50 7.64
CA ILE A 227 -27.16 14.83 9.08
C ILE A 227 -26.21 15.98 9.40
N LEU A 228 -24.96 15.92 8.92
CA LEU A 228 -23.97 16.98 9.15
C LEU A 228 -24.39 18.29 8.51
N THR A 229 -24.94 18.25 7.29
CA THR A 229 -25.42 19.43 6.58
C THR A 229 -26.63 20.03 7.29
N GLN A 230 -27.61 19.21 7.71
CA GLN A 230 -28.77 19.67 8.47
C GLN A 230 -28.36 20.28 9.81
N ALA A 231 -27.45 19.64 10.55
CA ALA A 231 -26.92 20.17 11.80
C ALA A 231 -26.19 21.50 11.60
N SER A 232 -25.39 21.62 10.52
CA SER A 232 -24.66 22.84 10.18
C SER A 232 -25.60 23.99 9.81
N LEU A 233 -26.62 23.73 8.98
CA LEU A 233 -27.62 24.74 8.60
C LEU A 233 -28.42 25.22 9.82
N ALA A 234 -28.80 24.29 10.70
CA ALA A 234 -29.49 24.62 11.93
C ALA A 234 -28.62 25.40 12.91
N PHE A 235 -27.35 25.03 13.05
CA PHE A 235 -26.37 25.76 13.86
C PHE A 235 -26.15 27.19 13.34
N LEU A 236 -26.17 27.39 12.03
CA LEU A 236 -26.06 28.72 11.40
C LEU A 236 -27.36 29.54 11.47
N GLY A 237 -28.46 28.99 12.01
CA GLY A 237 -29.76 29.66 12.06
C GLY A 237 -30.49 29.72 10.71
N LEU A 238 -30.07 28.92 9.72
CA LEU A 238 -30.66 28.87 8.37
C LEU A 238 -31.72 27.76 8.22
N ALA A 239 -31.91 26.93 9.25
CA ALA A 239 -33.00 25.97 9.37
C ALA A 239 -34.15 26.55 10.21
N ASP A 240 -35.29 25.87 10.21
CA ASP A 240 -36.39 26.20 11.13
C ASP A 240 -35.97 25.96 12.59
N VAL A 241 -35.63 27.05 13.29
CA VAL A 241 -35.18 27.04 14.68
C VAL A 241 -36.30 26.79 15.70
N THR A 242 -37.57 26.77 15.25
CA THR A 242 -38.72 26.47 16.11
C THR A 242 -38.87 24.98 16.38
N GLN A 243 -38.23 24.12 15.57
CA GLN A 243 -38.20 22.69 15.78
C GLN A 243 -36.90 22.23 16.44
N TRP A 244 -37.04 21.31 17.39
CA TRP A 244 -35.90 20.70 18.07
C TRP A 244 -35.20 19.69 17.17
N SER A 245 -33.90 19.91 16.96
CA SER A 245 -32.94 19.03 16.30
C SER A 245 -31.60 19.18 17.01
N TRP A 246 -30.66 18.25 16.82
CA TRP A 246 -29.36 18.40 17.48
C TRP A 246 -28.61 19.66 17.03
N GLY A 247 -28.79 20.09 15.78
CA GLY A 247 -28.24 21.36 15.30
C GLY A 247 -28.90 22.59 15.94
N THR A 248 -30.22 22.59 16.16
CA THR A 248 -30.90 23.72 16.82
C THR A 248 -30.57 23.80 18.32
N ILE A 249 -30.30 22.68 18.98
CA ILE A 249 -29.77 22.67 20.36
C ILE A 249 -28.41 23.38 20.40
N LEU A 250 -27.52 23.09 19.45
CA LEU A 250 -26.22 23.77 19.35
C LEU A 250 -26.37 25.27 19.06
N TYR A 251 -27.30 25.65 18.18
CA TYR A 251 -27.63 27.07 17.90
C TYR A 251 -28.07 27.80 19.18
N TRP A 252 -28.99 27.22 19.94
CA TRP A 252 -29.51 27.83 21.17
C TRP A 252 -28.45 27.87 22.28
N ALA A 253 -27.60 26.86 22.39
CA ALA A 253 -26.46 26.86 23.31
C ALA A 253 -25.44 27.96 22.97
N GLN A 254 -25.15 28.17 21.68
CA GLN A 254 -24.27 29.27 21.23
C GLN A 254 -24.90 30.63 21.52
N THR A 255 -26.16 30.82 21.14
CA THR A 255 -26.90 32.08 21.33
C THR A 255 -27.07 32.41 22.81
N GLY A 256 -27.26 31.39 23.66
CA GLY A 256 -27.34 31.49 25.11
C GLY A 256 -25.99 31.59 25.83
N SER A 257 -24.89 31.79 25.10
CA SER A 257 -23.53 31.92 25.66
C SER A 257 -23.10 30.75 26.56
N ALA A 258 -23.62 29.53 26.31
CA ALA A 258 -23.35 28.34 27.12
C ALA A 258 -21.85 28.03 27.25
N LEU A 259 -21.06 28.33 26.22
CA LEU A 259 -19.61 28.15 26.22
C LEU A 259 -18.91 29.12 27.19
N LEU A 260 -19.38 30.37 27.26
CA LEU A 260 -18.83 31.39 28.14
C LEU A 260 -19.23 31.16 29.60
N THR A 261 -20.43 30.61 29.84
CA THR A 261 -20.94 30.30 31.17
C THR A 261 -20.49 28.93 31.69
N GLY A 262 -19.73 28.16 30.91
CA GLY A 262 -19.26 26.83 31.28
C GLY A 262 -20.34 25.75 31.32
N ALA A 263 -21.52 26.01 30.73
CA ALA A 263 -22.65 25.09 30.67
C ALA A 263 -22.45 24.00 29.60
N TRP A 264 -21.42 23.17 29.79
CA TRP A 264 -21.03 22.11 28.86
C TRP A 264 -22.13 21.08 28.59
N TRP A 265 -22.99 20.83 29.58
CA TRP A 265 -24.10 19.89 29.49
C TRP A 265 -25.13 20.27 28.41
N TRP A 266 -25.14 21.52 27.95
CA TRP A 266 -26.06 21.98 26.90
C TRP A 266 -25.60 21.61 25.48
N PHE A 267 -24.30 21.75 25.17
CA PHE A 267 -23.80 21.53 23.80
C PHE A 267 -23.07 20.20 23.60
N VAL A 268 -22.41 19.65 24.63
CA VAL A 268 -21.64 18.40 24.51
C VAL A 268 -22.52 17.20 24.13
N PRO A 269 -23.71 16.98 24.73
CA PRO A 269 -24.55 15.83 24.39
C PRO A 269 -25.01 15.85 22.93
N ALA A 270 -25.40 17.02 22.41
CA ALA A 270 -25.84 17.18 21.01
C ALA A 270 -24.69 16.87 20.03
N GLY A 271 -23.50 17.41 20.28
CA GLY A 271 -22.31 17.12 19.48
C GLY A 271 -21.91 15.64 19.52
N LEU A 272 -21.95 15.02 20.72
CA LEU A 272 -21.63 13.60 20.89
C LEU A 272 -22.64 12.71 20.17
N ALA A 273 -23.93 13.03 20.20
CA ALA A 273 -24.95 12.26 19.48
C ALA A 273 -24.72 12.27 17.97
N ILE A 274 -24.38 13.42 17.38
CA ILE A 274 -24.02 13.54 15.97
C ILE A 274 -22.76 12.70 15.66
N ALA A 275 -21.72 12.81 16.50
CA ALA A 275 -20.46 12.08 16.31
C ALA A 275 -20.62 10.56 16.41
N VAL A 276 -21.37 10.07 17.41
CA VAL A 276 -21.62 8.64 17.61
C VAL A 276 -22.47 8.09 16.47
N LEU A 277 -23.50 8.81 16.02
CA LEU A 277 -24.32 8.40 14.88
C LEU A 277 -23.50 8.36 13.58
N GLY A 278 -22.65 9.37 13.33
CA GLY A 278 -21.74 9.37 12.19
C GLY A 278 -20.77 8.18 12.22
N THR A 279 -20.16 7.93 13.39
CA THR A 279 -19.27 6.78 13.61
C THR A 279 -19.99 5.45 13.37
N SER A 280 -21.23 5.32 13.86
CA SER A 280 -22.09 4.16 13.66
C SER A 280 -22.28 3.86 12.17
N LEU A 281 -22.63 4.87 11.38
CA LEU A 281 -22.83 4.75 9.94
C LEU A 281 -21.52 4.45 9.20
N SER A 282 -20.41 5.06 9.60
CA SER A 282 -19.08 4.76 9.05
C SER A 282 -18.65 3.32 9.32
N LEU A 283 -18.88 2.79 10.53
CA LEU A 283 -18.59 1.39 10.87
C LEU A 283 -19.39 0.41 10.01
N VAL A 284 -20.66 0.72 9.75
CA VAL A 284 -21.47 -0.09 8.82
C VAL A 284 -20.91 0.02 7.39
N ASN A 285 -20.48 1.21 6.96
CA ASN A 285 -19.89 1.42 5.63
C ASN A 285 -18.59 0.59 5.44
N PHE A 286 -17.69 0.61 6.42
CA PHE A 286 -16.49 -0.24 6.41
C PHE A 286 -16.83 -1.72 6.29
N GLY A 287 -17.90 -2.18 6.96
CA GLY A 287 -18.40 -3.54 6.85
C GLY A 287 -18.87 -3.92 5.44
N ILE A 288 -19.47 -2.97 4.72
CA ILE A 288 -19.86 -3.14 3.31
C ILE A 288 -18.62 -3.16 2.41
N ASP A 289 -17.64 -2.30 2.65
CA ASP A 289 -16.39 -2.25 1.89
C ASP A 289 -15.56 -3.54 2.06
N GLU A 290 -15.49 -4.09 3.28
CA GLU A 290 -14.86 -5.39 3.56
C GLU A 290 -15.58 -6.53 2.81
N PHE A 291 -16.90 -6.44 2.65
CA PHE A 291 -17.69 -7.42 1.90
C PHE A 291 -17.44 -7.32 0.39
N ILE A 292 -17.39 -6.11 -0.16
CA ILE A 292 -17.12 -5.86 -1.58
C ILE A 292 -15.71 -6.31 -1.96
N ASN A 293 -14.74 -6.16 -1.04
CA ASN A 293 -13.34 -6.41 -1.29
C ASN A 293 -12.82 -7.56 -0.39
N PRO A 294 -13.03 -8.84 -0.78
CA PRO A 294 -12.65 -10.00 0.05
C PRO A 294 -11.14 -10.13 0.32
N ARG A 295 -10.31 -9.31 -0.32
CA ARG A 295 -8.88 -9.16 -0.04
C ARG A 295 -8.60 -8.45 1.30
N LEU A 296 -9.51 -7.59 1.77
CA LEU A 296 -9.41 -6.95 3.09
C LEU A 296 -9.56 -7.96 4.24
N ARG A 297 -10.27 -9.08 4.02
CA ARG A 297 -10.34 -10.21 4.96
C ARG A 297 -9.01 -10.96 5.13
N GLN A 298 -8.16 -10.96 4.11
CA GLN A 298 -6.85 -11.63 4.17
C GLN A 298 -5.79 -10.77 4.88
N ALA A 299 -6.05 -9.46 5.04
CA ALA A 299 -5.22 -8.54 5.81
C ALA A 299 -5.51 -8.56 7.34
N GLY A 300 -6.49 -9.34 7.79
CA GLY A 300 -6.57 -9.86 9.16
C GLY A 300 -6.59 -8.84 10.30
N ILE A 301 -7.65 -8.03 10.42
CA ILE A 301 -8.02 -7.44 11.72
C ILE A 301 -8.98 -8.41 12.42
N GLY A 302 -8.40 -9.21 13.32
CA GLY A 302 -9.09 -9.88 14.43
C GLY A 302 -10.23 -10.84 14.07
N THR A 303 -9.97 -12.15 14.07
CA THR A 303 -10.81 -13.13 14.80
C THR A 303 -10.20 -14.52 14.77
N LYS A 304 -10.01 -15.10 15.96
CA LYS A 304 -9.46 -16.43 16.27
C LYS A 304 -10.24 -17.65 15.70
N LYS A 305 -11.12 -17.47 14.70
CA LYS A 305 -12.02 -18.53 14.20
C LYS A 305 -11.80 -18.96 12.74
N ALA A 306 -11.00 -18.23 11.95
CA ALA A 306 -10.63 -18.66 10.58
C ALA A 306 -9.61 -19.83 10.57
N GLN A 307 -9.02 -20.16 11.73
CA GLN A 307 -7.89 -21.08 11.86
C GLN A 307 -8.27 -22.57 11.96
N ARG A 308 -9.56 -22.94 11.89
CA ARG A 308 -10.01 -24.35 12.02
C ARG A 308 -10.62 -24.96 10.75
N GLY A 309 -10.82 -24.20 9.67
CA GLY A 309 -11.59 -24.65 8.51
C GLY A 309 -10.80 -25.06 7.25
N GLN A 310 -9.49 -24.85 7.20
CA GLN A 310 -8.70 -25.07 5.96
C GLN A 310 -7.75 -26.28 6.03
N VAL A 311 -7.96 -27.20 6.96
CA VAL A 311 -7.28 -28.51 6.97
C VAL A 311 -8.19 -29.54 6.32
N SER A 312 -8.30 -29.50 4.99
CA SER A 312 -8.63 -30.66 4.12
C SER A 312 -8.88 -30.20 2.69
N ALA A 313 -7.87 -29.62 2.04
CA ALA A 313 -7.83 -29.55 0.58
C ALA A 313 -6.71 -30.46 0.09
N LYS A 314 -7.08 -31.58 -0.51
CA LYS A 314 -6.18 -32.54 -1.16
C LYS A 314 -5.25 -31.79 -2.12
N ARG A 315 -3.94 -31.89 -1.88
CA ARG A 315 -2.86 -31.43 -2.77
C ARG A 315 -3.15 -31.83 -4.23
N PRO A 316 -3.11 -30.92 -5.22
CA PRO A 316 -2.98 -31.33 -6.60
C PRO A 316 -1.60 -31.94 -6.83
N ARG A 317 -1.58 -33.07 -7.53
CA ARG A 317 -0.38 -33.83 -7.89
C ARG A 317 0.49 -32.96 -8.82
N ARG A 318 1.65 -32.50 -8.34
CA ARG A 318 2.67 -31.84 -9.17
C ARG A 318 3.13 -32.82 -10.25
N VAL A 319 2.93 -32.46 -11.51
CA VAL A 319 3.59 -33.10 -12.65
C VAL A 319 5.05 -32.65 -12.62
N ARG A 320 5.95 -33.61 -12.40
CA ARG A 320 7.39 -33.41 -12.30
C ARG A 320 7.96 -33.45 -13.72
N HIS A 321 8.21 -32.30 -14.34
CA HIS A 321 9.04 -32.24 -15.53
C HIS A 321 10.49 -32.57 -15.14
N GLN A 322 10.97 -33.73 -15.56
CA GLN A 322 12.37 -34.13 -15.48
C GLN A 322 13.12 -33.48 -16.66
N GLY A 323 13.58 -32.26 -16.47
CA GLY A 323 14.73 -31.73 -17.21
C GLY A 323 16.02 -32.02 -16.44
N PRO A 324 17.19 -32.08 -17.09
CA PRO A 324 18.44 -32.37 -16.42
C PRO A 324 18.75 -31.26 -15.41
N VAL A 325 18.74 -31.61 -14.13
CA VAL A 325 19.21 -30.75 -13.05
C VAL A 325 20.73 -30.69 -13.18
N VAL A 326 21.24 -29.59 -13.75
CA VAL A 326 22.66 -29.25 -13.62
C VAL A 326 22.89 -28.89 -12.16
N ARG A 327 23.49 -29.84 -11.42
CA ARG A 327 24.07 -29.57 -10.11
C ARG A 327 25.25 -28.61 -10.32
N ARG A 328 25.07 -27.33 -9.98
CA ARG A 328 26.18 -26.38 -9.86
C ARG A 328 27.18 -26.94 -8.82
N PRO A 329 28.49 -26.98 -9.10
CA PRO A 329 29.50 -27.29 -8.09
C PRO A 329 29.41 -26.25 -6.96
N ALA A 330 29.70 -26.68 -5.73
CA ALA A 330 29.88 -25.76 -4.61
C ALA A 330 30.90 -24.68 -5.00
N ALA A 331 30.61 -23.42 -4.69
CA ALA A 331 31.51 -22.30 -4.96
C ALA A 331 32.90 -22.60 -4.38
N THR A 332 33.89 -22.66 -5.27
CA THR A 332 35.30 -22.79 -4.92
C THR A 332 35.73 -21.52 -4.14
N PRO A 333 36.52 -21.63 -3.07
CA PRO A 333 36.99 -20.47 -2.32
C PRO A 333 37.79 -19.51 -3.21
N PHE A 334 37.68 -18.21 -2.89
CA PHE A 334 38.35 -17.09 -3.55
C PHE A 334 39.81 -17.40 -3.89
N THR A 335 40.14 -17.47 -5.18
CA THR A 335 41.51 -17.34 -5.69
C THR A 335 41.55 -16.24 -6.74
N GLN A 336 42.60 -15.41 -6.68
CA GLN A 336 42.85 -14.23 -7.53
C GLN A 336 43.19 -14.60 -8.99
N ASP A 337 42.31 -15.30 -9.71
CA ASP A 337 42.41 -15.36 -11.17
C ASP A 337 41.45 -14.33 -11.78
N SER A 338 42.01 -13.40 -12.55
CA SER A 338 41.44 -12.09 -12.87
C SER A 338 40.39 -12.07 -13.99
N THR A 339 40.21 -13.17 -14.72
CA THR A 339 39.42 -13.16 -15.97
C THR A 339 37.91 -13.36 -15.78
N ASP A 340 37.47 -13.81 -14.61
CA ASP A 340 36.04 -14.05 -14.31
C ASP A 340 35.37 -12.83 -13.64
N VAL A 341 36.14 -11.85 -13.20
CA VAL A 341 35.61 -10.64 -12.55
C VAL A 341 35.08 -9.68 -13.61
N VAL A 342 33.82 -9.28 -13.50
CA VAL A 342 33.21 -8.29 -14.40
C VAL A 342 33.21 -6.89 -13.78
N LEU A 343 33.02 -6.79 -12.46
CA LEU A 343 33.01 -5.53 -11.72
C LEU A 343 33.74 -5.70 -10.39
N ASP A 344 34.67 -4.80 -10.08
CA ASP A 344 35.40 -4.75 -8.83
C ASP A 344 35.31 -3.34 -8.23
N VAL A 345 34.62 -3.23 -7.09
CA VAL A 345 34.41 -1.98 -6.35
C VAL A 345 35.33 -1.98 -5.15
N ARG A 346 36.13 -0.94 -4.98
CA ARG A 346 37.13 -0.83 -3.90
C ARG A 346 36.99 0.47 -3.12
N ASP A 347 36.87 0.34 -1.80
CA ASP A 347 36.88 1.44 -0.82
C ASP A 347 35.92 2.59 -1.19
N LEU A 348 34.78 2.26 -1.80
CA LEU A 348 33.88 3.26 -2.35
C LEU A 348 33.22 4.07 -1.24
N ARG A 349 33.32 5.39 -1.36
CA ARG A 349 32.72 6.36 -0.43
C ARG A 349 31.89 7.38 -1.20
N VAL A 350 30.63 7.50 -0.79
CA VAL A 350 29.66 8.44 -1.36
C VAL A 350 29.08 9.30 -0.24
N GLU A 351 29.15 10.61 -0.42
CA GLU A 351 28.71 11.59 0.56
C GLU A 351 27.67 12.53 -0.05
N TYR A 352 26.62 12.86 0.70
CA TYR A 352 25.71 13.94 0.34
C TYR A 352 26.18 15.23 0.99
N VAL A 353 26.44 16.25 0.17
CA VAL A 353 26.91 17.57 0.60
C VAL A 353 25.73 18.50 0.85
N GLY A 354 25.38 18.71 2.13
CA GLY A 354 24.32 19.64 2.52
C GLY A 354 24.86 20.83 3.31
N GLU A 355 23.97 21.77 3.66
CA GLU A 355 24.31 22.93 4.51
C GLU A 355 24.84 22.53 5.89
N SER A 356 24.41 21.36 6.40
CA SER A 356 24.83 20.80 7.69
C SER A 356 26.11 19.96 7.63
N GLY A 357 26.79 19.94 6.48
CA GLY A 357 28.03 19.20 6.26
C GLY A 357 27.87 17.98 5.34
N ARG A 358 28.93 17.16 5.29
CA ARG A 358 28.99 15.93 4.48
C ARG A 358 28.36 14.77 5.25
N THR A 359 27.38 14.11 4.64
CA THR A 359 26.73 12.92 5.20
C THR A 359 27.17 11.67 4.43
N PRO A 360 27.95 10.76 5.04
CA PRO A 360 28.44 9.58 4.35
C PRO A 360 27.32 8.54 4.19
N ALA A 361 26.78 8.43 2.98
CA ALA A 361 25.72 7.47 2.66
C ALA A 361 26.26 6.09 2.28
N VAL A 362 27.46 6.03 1.72
CA VAL A 362 28.23 4.81 1.49
C VAL A 362 29.63 5.06 2.02
N SER A 363 30.16 4.16 2.84
CA SER A 363 31.45 4.31 3.52
C SER A 363 32.31 3.06 3.36
N ASP A 364 33.39 3.19 2.57
CA ASP A 364 34.44 2.20 2.45
C ASP A 364 33.90 0.82 2.01
N VAL A 365 33.00 0.82 1.01
CA VAL A 365 32.38 -0.41 0.50
C VAL A 365 33.26 -1.03 -0.58
N SER A 366 33.57 -2.31 -0.40
CA SER A 366 34.34 -3.12 -1.35
C SER A 366 33.62 -4.42 -1.65
N PHE A 367 33.51 -4.79 -2.92
CA PHE A 367 32.97 -6.07 -3.37
C PHE A 367 33.38 -6.36 -4.81
N THR A 368 33.30 -7.63 -5.18
CA THR A 368 33.59 -8.10 -6.54
C THR A 368 32.38 -8.86 -7.06
N LEU A 369 32.03 -8.65 -8.33
CA LEU A 369 31.00 -9.38 -9.06
C LEU A 369 31.66 -10.16 -10.19
N ARG A 370 31.36 -11.47 -10.28
CA ARG A 370 31.83 -12.33 -11.36
C ARG A 370 30.82 -12.43 -12.51
N ARG A 371 31.30 -12.88 -13.67
CA ARG A 371 30.46 -13.06 -14.87
C ARG A 371 29.37 -14.10 -14.62
N GLY A 372 28.12 -13.70 -14.85
CA GLY A 372 26.95 -14.54 -14.61
C GLY A 372 26.65 -14.80 -13.12
N GLU A 373 27.27 -14.06 -12.21
CA GLU A 373 26.95 -14.08 -10.77
C GLU A 373 25.73 -13.18 -10.48
N VAL A 374 24.92 -13.59 -9.50
CA VAL A 374 23.90 -12.75 -8.89
C VAL A 374 24.36 -12.31 -7.49
N LEU A 375 24.72 -11.02 -7.37
CA LEU A 375 25.02 -10.39 -6.09
C LEU A 375 23.76 -9.74 -5.51
N GLY A 376 23.29 -10.27 -4.38
CA GLY A 376 22.19 -9.71 -3.62
C GLY A 376 22.65 -8.63 -2.64
N ILE A 377 22.01 -7.47 -2.61
CA ILE A 377 22.27 -6.41 -1.63
C ILE A 377 21.04 -6.23 -0.72
N ALA A 378 21.22 -6.50 0.56
CA ALA A 378 20.17 -6.42 1.58
C ALA A 378 20.41 -5.29 2.60
N GLY A 379 19.35 -4.86 3.28
CA GLY A 379 19.45 -3.91 4.40
C GLY A 379 18.18 -3.09 4.58
N GLU A 380 18.00 -2.50 5.76
CA GLU A 380 16.88 -1.60 6.08
C GLU A 380 16.84 -0.38 5.15
N SER A 381 15.69 0.29 5.08
CA SER A 381 15.57 1.56 4.34
C SER A 381 16.59 2.58 4.85
N GLY A 382 17.24 3.32 3.93
CA GLY A 382 18.28 4.28 4.28
C GLY A 382 19.67 3.70 4.60
N SER A 383 19.91 2.40 4.37
CA SER A 383 21.23 1.80 4.62
C SER A 383 22.31 2.10 3.56
N GLY A 384 21.97 2.78 2.46
CA GLY A 384 22.90 3.16 1.39
C GLY A 384 22.83 2.32 0.11
N LYS A 385 21.90 1.36 -0.01
CA LYS A 385 21.81 0.42 -1.16
C LYS A 385 21.61 1.12 -2.51
N SER A 386 20.58 1.96 -2.64
CA SER A 386 20.32 2.70 -3.89
C SER A 386 21.43 3.72 -4.18
N THR A 387 22.03 4.30 -3.13
CA THR A 387 23.20 5.18 -3.30
C THR A 387 24.37 4.39 -3.89
N LEU A 388 24.65 3.19 -3.40
CA LEU A 388 25.68 2.30 -3.97
C LEU A 388 25.38 1.96 -5.44
N ALA A 389 24.13 1.61 -5.76
CA ALA A 389 23.69 1.34 -7.13
C ALA A 389 23.96 2.50 -8.09
N TYR A 390 23.61 3.73 -7.68
CA TYR A 390 23.84 4.94 -8.47
C TYR A 390 25.31 5.32 -8.57
N ALA A 391 26.14 4.97 -7.59
CA ALA A 391 27.58 5.20 -7.65
C ALA A 391 28.25 4.31 -8.69
N ILE A 392 27.93 3.01 -8.69
CA ILE A 392 28.43 2.03 -9.65
C ILE A 392 28.04 2.39 -11.09
N THR A 393 26.84 2.95 -11.26
CA THR A 393 26.33 3.38 -12.58
C THR A 393 26.72 4.80 -12.96
N ARG A 394 27.45 5.53 -12.09
CA ARG A 394 27.79 6.95 -12.24
C ARG A 394 26.55 7.83 -12.49
N LEU A 395 25.39 7.51 -11.91
CA LEU A 395 24.13 8.25 -12.09
C LEU A 395 23.82 9.27 -10.99
N HIS A 396 24.72 9.46 -10.04
CA HIS A 396 24.58 10.48 -9.02
C HIS A 396 24.49 11.89 -9.60
N LYS A 397 23.59 12.69 -9.04
CA LYS A 397 23.50 14.13 -9.26
C LYS A 397 23.83 14.85 -7.96
N PRO A 398 24.26 16.13 -8.01
CA PRO A 398 24.36 16.95 -6.81
C PRO A 398 23.07 16.85 -5.98
N PRO A 399 23.16 16.74 -4.64
CA PRO A 399 24.35 16.95 -3.81
C PRO A 399 25.20 15.70 -3.52
N ALA A 400 25.01 14.56 -4.21
CA ALA A 400 25.83 13.37 -4.00
C ALA A 400 27.20 13.50 -4.69
N GLU A 401 28.27 13.21 -3.95
CA GLU A 401 29.66 13.18 -4.43
C GLU A 401 30.31 11.84 -4.09
N ILE A 402 31.02 11.25 -5.05
CA ILE A 402 31.93 10.12 -4.80
C ILE A 402 33.25 10.73 -4.32
N SER A 403 33.56 10.64 -3.03
CA SER A 403 34.74 11.31 -2.44
C SER A 403 35.98 10.43 -2.38
N ARG A 404 35.83 9.11 -2.47
CA ARG A 404 36.92 8.12 -2.51
C ARG A 404 36.46 6.81 -3.14
N GLY A 405 37.41 6.04 -3.65
CA GLY A 405 37.25 4.66 -4.11
C GLY A 405 37.55 4.51 -5.59
N GLU A 406 37.46 3.27 -6.06
CA GLU A 406 37.70 2.88 -7.45
C GLU A 406 36.60 1.92 -7.90
N ILE A 407 36.22 2.00 -9.17
CA ILE A 407 35.22 1.11 -9.76
C ILE A 407 35.80 0.56 -11.06
N HIS A 408 36.34 -0.65 -11.00
CA HIS A 408 36.95 -1.30 -12.15
C HIS A 408 35.95 -2.21 -12.86
N TYR A 409 35.77 -1.98 -14.15
CA TYR A 409 35.00 -2.84 -15.04
C TYR A 409 35.96 -3.59 -15.98
N THR A 410 35.83 -4.91 -16.08
CA THR A 410 36.66 -5.73 -16.97
C THR A 410 35.82 -6.20 -18.15
N LYS A 411 36.21 -5.79 -19.35
CA LYS A 411 35.56 -6.13 -20.62
C LYS A 411 35.71 -7.62 -20.99
N PRO A 412 34.91 -8.13 -21.94
CA PRO A 412 35.06 -9.50 -22.43
C PRO A 412 36.45 -9.82 -23.00
N ASP A 413 37.15 -8.80 -23.53
CA ASP A 413 38.51 -8.93 -24.08
C ASP A 413 39.61 -8.97 -23.00
N GLY A 414 39.24 -8.84 -21.72
CA GLY A 414 40.16 -8.82 -20.57
C GLY A 414 40.69 -7.43 -20.22
N THR A 415 40.33 -6.38 -20.96
CA THR A 415 40.72 -5.01 -20.65
C THR A 415 39.96 -4.49 -19.43
N THR A 416 40.68 -4.00 -18.42
CA THR A 416 40.08 -3.36 -17.25
C THR A 416 40.10 -1.83 -17.39
N VAL A 417 38.97 -1.19 -17.13
CA VAL A 417 38.78 0.26 -17.16
C VAL A 417 38.26 0.76 -15.82
N ASP A 418 38.73 1.92 -15.37
CA ASP A 418 38.15 2.60 -14.20
C ASP A 418 36.97 3.47 -14.63
N VAL A 419 35.77 3.07 -14.19
CA VAL A 419 34.51 3.76 -14.46
C VAL A 419 34.51 5.17 -13.87
N LEU A 420 35.30 5.43 -12.81
CA LEU A 420 35.40 6.75 -12.23
C LEU A 420 36.27 7.72 -13.05
N ALA A 421 37.19 7.19 -13.85
CA ALA A 421 38.07 7.97 -14.72
C ALA A 421 37.44 8.30 -16.08
N MET A 422 36.32 7.67 -16.44
CA MET A 422 35.64 7.88 -17.71
C MET A 422 35.11 9.31 -17.87
N ASP A 423 35.28 9.86 -19.07
CA ASP A 423 34.61 11.10 -19.48
C ASP A 423 33.12 10.86 -19.83
N GLU A 424 32.38 11.91 -20.21
CA GLU A 424 30.93 11.78 -20.47
C GLU A 424 30.62 10.97 -21.74
N ASP A 425 31.48 11.01 -22.76
CA ASP A 425 31.29 10.24 -23.99
C ASP A 425 31.61 8.76 -23.76
N GLU A 426 32.67 8.45 -23.01
CA GLU A 426 33.00 7.11 -22.55
C GLU A 426 31.89 6.53 -21.65
N LEU A 427 31.38 7.33 -20.70
CA LEU A 427 30.25 6.93 -19.86
C LEU A 427 28.97 6.69 -20.67
N ARG A 428 28.74 7.49 -21.71
CA ARG A 428 27.60 7.27 -22.61
C ARG A 428 27.72 5.95 -23.38
N GLY A 429 28.92 5.57 -23.81
CA GLY A 429 29.17 4.25 -24.40
C GLY A 429 29.02 3.11 -23.38
N PHE A 430 29.55 3.30 -22.18
CA PHE A 430 29.50 2.30 -21.10
C PHE A 430 28.08 2.03 -20.59
N ARG A 431 27.28 3.08 -20.39
CA ARG A 431 25.88 2.97 -19.94
C ARG A 431 25.03 2.35 -21.05
N TRP A 432 24.11 1.48 -20.66
CA TRP A 432 23.26 0.64 -21.50
C TRP A 432 23.96 -0.47 -22.28
N GLU A 433 25.14 -0.25 -22.86
CA GLU A 433 25.85 -1.29 -23.63
C GLU A 433 26.60 -2.29 -22.76
N GLU A 434 27.34 -1.84 -21.75
CA GLU A 434 28.09 -2.72 -20.86
C GLU A 434 27.36 -2.91 -19.52
N LEU A 435 26.79 -1.83 -19.01
CA LEU A 435 26.05 -1.81 -17.76
C LEU A 435 24.70 -1.12 -17.93
N SER A 436 23.61 -1.78 -17.52
CA SER A 436 22.28 -1.19 -17.48
C SER A 436 21.68 -1.19 -16.08
N ILE A 437 20.64 -0.38 -15.88
CA ILE A 437 19.94 -0.27 -14.61
C ILE A 437 18.43 -0.32 -14.79
N VAL A 438 17.77 -1.09 -13.93
CA VAL A 438 16.32 -1.09 -13.73
C VAL A 438 16.05 -0.36 -12.42
N PHE A 439 15.57 0.89 -12.53
CA PHE A 439 15.34 1.79 -11.40
C PHE A 439 14.22 1.31 -10.45
N GLN A 440 14.30 1.76 -9.20
CA GLN A 440 13.21 1.63 -8.23
C GLN A 440 11.94 2.31 -8.74
N SER A 441 10.78 1.70 -8.50
CA SER A 441 9.50 2.16 -9.06
C SER A 441 9.57 2.31 -10.59
N ALA A 442 10.17 1.35 -11.30
CA ALA A 442 10.33 1.38 -12.76
C ALA A 442 9.02 1.68 -13.51
N MET A 443 7.86 1.39 -12.90
CA MET A 443 6.54 1.82 -13.38
C MET A 443 6.39 3.33 -13.64
N ASN A 444 7.14 4.18 -12.92
CA ASN A 444 7.22 5.64 -13.09
C ASN A 444 8.35 6.08 -14.04
N ALA A 445 9.29 5.18 -14.38
CA ALA A 445 10.38 5.49 -15.29
C ALA A 445 9.93 5.53 -16.76
N LEU A 446 8.84 4.83 -17.10
CA LEU A 446 8.23 4.92 -18.41
C LEU A 446 7.54 6.28 -18.61
N ASN A 447 7.88 6.96 -19.70
CA ASN A 447 7.21 8.18 -20.11
C ASN A 447 5.75 7.88 -20.53
N PRO A 448 4.71 8.41 -19.83
CA PRO A 448 3.33 8.00 -20.02
C PRO A 448 2.70 8.43 -21.35
N ILE A 449 3.33 9.39 -22.06
CA ILE A 449 2.86 9.92 -23.34
C ILE A 449 3.63 9.36 -24.55
N LEU A 450 4.65 8.52 -24.31
CA LEU A 450 5.37 7.82 -25.38
C LEU A 450 4.91 6.36 -25.45
N ARG A 451 4.88 5.80 -26.66
CA ARG A 451 4.59 4.38 -26.86
C ARG A 451 5.73 3.51 -26.31
N ILE A 452 5.40 2.29 -25.89
CA ILE A 452 6.37 1.36 -25.31
C ILE A 452 7.48 1.01 -26.29
N GLY A 453 7.12 0.70 -27.54
CA GLY A 453 8.10 0.41 -28.58
C GLY A 453 9.02 1.59 -28.88
N ALA A 454 8.48 2.82 -28.85
CA ALA A 454 9.27 4.03 -29.07
C ALA A 454 10.30 4.26 -27.94
N GLN A 455 9.95 3.95 -26.69
CA GLN A 455 10.89 4.09 -25.56
C GLN A 455 12.01 3.04 -25.60
N ILE A 456 11.74 1.83 -26.07
CA ILE A 456 12.78 0.81 -26.31
C ILE A 456 13.66 1.22 -27.50
N GLU A 457 13.04 1.70 -28.59
CA GLU A 457 13.76 2.20 -29.76
C GLU A 457 14.66 3.40 -29.42
N ASP A 458 14.23 4.30 -28.54
CA ASP A 458 14.98 5.50 -28.14
C ASP A 458 16.38 5.15 -27.60
N VAL A 459 16.48 4.11 -26.76
CA VAL A 459 17.77 3.60 -26.27
C VAL A 459 18.64 3.07 -27.42
N ILE A 460 18.04 2.35 -28.36
CA ILE A 460 18.78 1.81 -29.52
C ILE A 460 19.27 2.94 -30.42
N VAL A 461 18.45 3.95 -30.68
CA VAL A 461 18.83 5.14 -31.49
C VAL A 461 19.95 5.92 -30.81
N ALA A 462 19.88 6.09 -29.49
CA ALA A 462 20.85 6.88 -28.74
C ALA A 462 22.26 6.29 -28.70
N HIS A 463 22.37 4.95 -28.73
CA HIS A 463 23.66 4.24 -28.57
C HIS A 463 24.12 3.51 -29.83
N ARG A 464 23.20 3.04 -30.70
CA ARG A 464 23.50 2.39 -31.99
C ARG A 464 22.88 3.16 -33.18
N PRO A 465 23.31 4.40 -33.44
CA PRO A 465 22.70 5.26 -34.47
C PRO A 465 22.84 4.74 -35.90
N LYS A 466 23.74 3.76 -36.13
CA LYS A 466 23.95 3.11 -37.44
C LYS A 466 22.91 2.04 -37.76
N MET A 467 22.16 1.56 -36.77
CA MET A 467 21.14 0.53 -36.95
C MET A 467 19.93 1.10 -37.71
N ASP A 468 19.49 0.43 -38.77
CA ASP A 468 18.41 0.96 -39.60
C ASP A 468 17.03 0.84 -38.91
N ALA A 469 16.03 1.56 -39.42
CA ALA A 469 14.70 1.58 -38.80
C ALA A 469 14.00 0.20 -38.75
N ARG A 470 14.28 -0.67 -39.74
CA ARG A 470 13.70 -2.00 -39.83
C ARG A 470 14.36 -2.94 -38.82
N GLU A 471 15.67 -2.86 -38.68
CA GLU A 471 16.45 -3.57 -37.68
C GLU A 471 16.03 -3.18 -36.26
N ARG A 472 15.86 -1.88 -35.98
CA ARG A 472 15.38 -1.40 -34.68
C ARG A 472 13.98 -1.92 -34.37
N ALA A 473 13.05 -1.84 -35.32
CA ALA A 473 11.70 -2.36 -35.13
C ALA A 473 11.69 -3.88 -34.85
N ALA A 474 12.53 -4.64 -35.56
CA ALA A 474 12.70 -6.08 -35.32
C ALA A 474 13.25 -6.35 -33.91
N ARG A 475 14.25 -5.57 -33.47
CA ARG A 475 14.83 -5.68 -32.12
C ARG A 475 13.83 -5.35 -31.02
N VAL A 476 13.00 -4.32 -31.21
CA VAL A 476 11.92 -3.98 -30.26
C VAL A 476 10.93 -5.15 -30.11
N VAL A 477 10.51 -5.74 -31.23
CA VAL A 477 9.60 -6.90 -31.23
C VAL A 477 10.24 -8.11 -30.54
N GLU A 478 11.51 -8.36 -30.80
CA GLU A 478 12.29 -9.40 -30.14
C GLU A 478 12.31 -9.19 -28.62
N LEU A 479 12.71 -8.01 -28.15
CA LEU A 479 12.81 -7.67 -26.73
C LEU A 479 11.47 -7.82 -26.01
N LEU A 480 10.38 -7.35 -26.62
CA LEU A 480 9.02 -7.55 -26.08
C LEU A 480 8.67 -9.03 -25.97
N GLY A 481 8.97 -9.82 -27.00
CA GLY A 481 8.78 -11.27 -26.98
C GLY A 481 9.58 -11.97 -25.88
N ILE A 482 10.84 -11.57 -25.69
CA ILE A 482 11.74 -12.08 -24.66
C ILE A 482 11.15 -11.86 -23.26
N VAL A 483 10.56 -10.70 -23.00
CA VAL A 483 9.91 -10.38 -21.72
C VAL A 483 8.43 -10.78 -21.66
N GLY A 484 7.93 -11.59 -22.61
CA GLY A 484 6.56 -12.08 -22.58
C GLY A 484 5.49 -10.99 -22.74
N ILE A 485 5.79 -9.97 -23.56
CA ILE A 485 4.85 -8.96 -24.01
C ILE A 485 4.56 -9.21 -25.50
N PRO A 486 3.30 -9.39 -25.90
CA PRO A 486 2.92 -9.54 -27.30
C PRO A 486 3.39 -8.36 -28.17
N ALA A 487 3.83 -8.64 -29.40
CA ALA A 487 4.42 -7.64 -30.30
C ALA A 487 3.46 -6.48 -30.66
N ASP A 488 2.15 -6.75 -30.71
CA ASP A 488 1.11 -5.74 -30.97
C ASP A 488 1.05 -4.65 -29.88
N ARG A 489 1.58 -4.95 -28.68
CA ARG A 489 1.70 -3.99 -27.57
C ARG A 489 2.85 -3.00 -27.72
N ALA A 490 3.70 -3.12 -28.75
CA ALA A 490 4.72 -2.11 -29.04
C ALA A 490 4.09 -0.71 -29.25
N ASN A 491 2.87 -0.66 -29.79
CA ASN A 491 2.15 0.59 -30.02
C ASN A 491 1.33 1.08 -28.82
N SER A 492 1.25 0.30 -27.74
CA SER A 492 0.55 0.70 -26.53
C SER A 492 1.31 1.77 -25.76
N TYR A 493 0.58 2.60 -25.03
CA TYR A 493 1.12 3.50 -24.03
C TYR A 493 1.26 2.81 -22.67
N PRO A 494 2.13 3.29 -21.75
CA PRO A 494 2.28 2.70 -20.43
C PRO A 494 0.95 2.54 -19.69
N HIS A 495 0.06 3.55 -19.76
CA HIS A 495 -1.23 3.53 -19.06
C HIS A 495 -2.19 2.44 -19.56
N GLU A 496 -1.95 1.86 -20.75
CA GLU A 496 -2.73 0.76 -21.33
C GLU A 496 -2.19 -0.63 -20.95
N LEU A 497 -1.02 -0.69 -20.30
CA LEU A 497 -0.41 -1.93 -19.81
C LEU A 497 -0.74 -2.18 -18.33
N SER A 498 -0.84 -3.47 -17.97
CA SER A 498 -0.87 -3.90 -16.57
C SER A 498 0.44 -3.58 -15.85
N GLY A 499 0.44 -3.50 -14.52
CA GLY A 499 1.65 -3.22 -13.74
C GLY A 499 2.80 -4.19 -14.04
N GLY A 500 2.51 -5.48 -14.12
CA GLY A 500 3.50 -6.50 -14.50
C GLY A 500 4.02 -6.33 -15.94
N MET A 501 3.17 -5.93 -16.89
CA MET A 501 3.60 -5.63 -18.26
C MET A 501 4.50 -4.39 -18.33
N ARG A 502 4.21 -3.34 -17.54
CA ARG A 502 5.10 -2.17 -17.45
C ARG A 502 6.47 -2.53 -16.89
N GLN A 503 6.51 -3.36 -15.84
CA GLN A 503 7.78 -3.82 -15.28
C GLN A 503 8.58 -4.65 -16.29
N ARG A 504 7.92 -5.56 -17.00
CA ARG A 504 8.55 -6.35 -18.07
C ARG A 504 9.04 -5.48 -19.22
N ALA A 505 8.30 -4.44 -19.59
CA ALA A 505 8.75 -3.46 -20.58
C ALA A 505 10.02 -2.72 -20.12
N MET A 506 10.12 -2.34 -18.84
CA MET A 506 11.34 -1.74 -18.30
C MET A 506 12.54 -2.69 -18.29
N ILE A 507 12.31 -3.99 -18.05
CA ILE A 507 13.36 -5.01 -18.20
C ILE A 507 13.78 -5.13 -19.67
N ALA A 508 12.85 -5.01 -20.63
CA ALA A 508 13.17 -4.99 -22.05
C ALA A 508 14.02 -3.76 -22.44
N VAL A 509 13.72 -2.58 -21.89
CA VAL A 509 14.62 -1.41 -22.01
C VAL A 509 15.99 -1.74 -21.40
N GLY A 510 15.99 -2.33 -20.19
CA GLY A 510 17.12 -2.96 -19.49
C GLY A 510 18.09 -3.74 -20.38
N LEU A 511 17.52 -4.54 -21.29
CA LEU A 511 18.20 -5.52 -22.13
C LEU A 511 18.42 -5.03 -23.56
N ALA A 512 18.07 -3.78 -23.88
CA ALA A 512 17.98 -3.32 -25.26
C ALA A 512 19.29 -3.52 -26.05
N LEU A 513 20.43 -3.35 -25.38
CA LEU A 513 21.78 -3.39 -25.97
C LEU A 513 22.65 -4.55 -25.48
N ASP A 514 22.05 -5.59 -24.88
CA ASP A 514 22.74 -6.81 -24.41
C ASP A 514 23.85 -6.55 -23.37
N PRO A 515 23.56 -5.88 -22.24
CA PRO A 515 24.56 -5.52 -21.24
C PRO A 515 25.18 -6.72 -20.51
N GLU A 516 26.44 -6.58 -20.09
CA GLU A 516 27.13 -7.58 -19.28
C GLU A 516 26.71 -7.54 -17.80
N ILE A 517 26.29 -6.37 -17.32
CA ILE A 517 25.85 -6.15 -15.93
C ILE A 517 24.48 -5.47 -15.94
N ILE A 518 23.54 -6.01 -15.16
CA ILE A 518 22.27 -5.34 -14.88
C ILE A 518 22.13 -5.09 -13.39
N VAL A 519 22.00 -3.81 -13.04
CA VAL A 519 21.68 -3.38 -11.68
C VAL A 519 20.16 -3.30 -11.55
N MET A 520 19.59 -4.01 -10.58
CA MET A 520 18.15 -4.01 -10.34
C MET A 520 17.85 -3.46 -8.95
N ASP A 521 17.35 -2.22 -8.91
CA ASP A 521 16.98 -1.57 -7.65
C ASP A 521 15.50 -1.77 -7.36
N GLU A 522 15.18 -2.68 -6.44
CA GLU A 522 13.81 -2.97 -6.00
C GLU A 522 12.82 -3.26 -7.17
N PRO A 523 13.19 -4.15 -8.12
CA PRO A 523 12.50 -4.32 -9.41
C PRO A 523 11.10 -4.94 -9.30
N THR A 524 10.70 -5.41 -8.12
CA THR A 524 9.41 -6.08 -7.90
C THR A 524 8.52 -5.32 -6.93
N THR A 525 8.92 -4.14 -6.47
CA THR A 525 8.11 -3.32 -5.57
C THR A 525 6.80 -2.88 -6.22
N ALA A 526 5.75 -2.71 -5.39
CA ALA A 526 4.39 -2.36 -5.82
C ALA A 526 3.66 -3.38 -6.73
N LEU A 527 4.18 -4.60 -6.87
CA LEU A 527 3.53 -5.69 -7.61
C LEU A 527 2.98 -6.78 -6.66
N ASP A 528 1.93 -7.48 -7.11
CA ASP A 528 1.38 -8.65 -6.42
C ASP A 528 2.40 -9.80 -6.38
N VAL A 529 2.46 -10.54 -5.27
CA VAL A 529 3.45 -11.61 -5.00
C VAL A 529 3.54 -12.64 -6.14
N VAL A 530 2.42 -12.97 -6.79
CA VAL A 530 2.43 -13.91 -7.93
C VAL A 530 3.17 -13.31 -9.13
N ILE A 531 2.94 -12.04 -9.43
CA ILE A 531 3.58 -11.33 -10.53
C ILE A 531 5.06 -11.07 -10.24
N GLN A 532 5.41 -10.73 -8.99
CA GLN A 532 6.80 -10.59 -8.55
C GLN A 532 7.59 -11.86 -8.88
N ARG A 533 7.08 -13.03 -8.46
CA ARG A 533 7.72 -14.33 -8.72
C ARG A 533 7.88 -14.60 -10.22
N GLN A 534 6.85 -14.35 -11.03
CA GLN A 534 6.93 -14.54 -12.48
C GLN A 534 8.00 -13.66 -13.13
N ILE A 535 8.11 -12.41 -12.71
CA ILE A 535 9.11 -11.47 -13.24
C ILE A 535 10.52 -11.95 -12.88
N ILE A 536 10.71 -12.37 -11.64
CA ILE A 536 11.99 -12.85 -11.14
C ILE A 536 12.43 -14.14 -11.83
N GLU A 537 11.54 -15.13 -11.93
CA GLU A 537 11.80 -16.37 -12.65
C GLU A 537 12.18 -16.06 -14.11
N LYS A 538 11.53 -15.06 -14.71
CA LYS A 538 11.88 -14.62 -16.06
C LYS A 538 13.24 -13.95 -16.13
N ILE A 539 13.59 -13.08 -15.19
CA ILE A 539 14.92 -12.46 -15.14
C ILE A 539 16.01 -13.53 -15.01
N MET A 540 15.83 -14.51 -14.12
CA MET A 540 16.80 -15.59 -13.94
C MET A 540 16.93 -16.45 -15.21
N GLU A 541 15.82 -16.77 -15.87
CA GLU A 541 15.83 -17.44 -17.18
C GLU A 541 16.62 -16.62 -18.23
N LEU A 542 16.40 -15.30 -18.28
CA LEU A 542 17.11 -14.43 -19.22
C LEU A 542 18.58 -14.30 -18.89
N LYS A 543 18.92 -14.24 -17.60
CA LYS A 543 20.30 -14.22 -17.11
C LYS A 543 21.04 -15.49 -17.53
N ASP A 544 20.42 -16.67 -17.36
CA ASP A 544 21.04 -17.93 -17.76
C ASP A 544 21.12 -18.07 -19.29
N ARG A 545 20.17 -17.47 -20.02
CA ARG A 545 20.14 -17.51 -21.49
C ARG A 545 21.11 -16.53 -22.15
N LEU A 546 21.27 -15.34 -21.59
CA LEU A 546 22.02 -14.22 -22.17
C LEU A 546 23.40 -14.03 -21.51
N GLY A 547 23.64 -14.62 -20.34
CA GLY A 547 24.95 -14.63 -19.68
C GLY A 547 25.32 -13.37 -18.91
N PHE A 548 24.40 -12.43 -18.70
CA PHE A 548 24.68 -11.21 -17.94
C PHE A 548 24.77 -11.47 -16.42
N SER A 549 25.43 -10.57 -15.71
CA SER A 549 25.58 -10.60 -14.25
C SER A 549 24.57 -9.64 -13.61
N VAL A 550 24.15 -9.92 -12.38
CA VAL A 550 23.07 -9.14 -11.74
C VAL A 550 23.50 -8.62 -10.38
N VAL A 551 23.33 -7.32 -10.17
CA VAL A 551 23.32 -6.72 -8.82
C VAL A 551 21.86 -6.52 -8.43
N PHE A 552 21.35 -7.38 -7.55
CA PHE A 552 19.94 -7.41 -7.17
C PHE A 552 19.74 -6.76 -5.79
N ILE A 553 19.01 -5.64 -5.75
CA ILE A 553 18.75 -4.91 -4.51
C ILE A 553 17.28 -5.08 -4.13
N THR A 554 17.03 -5.53 -2.91
CA THR A 554 15.67 -5.64 -2.37
C THR A 554 15.69 -5.62 -0.84
N HIS A 555 14.55 -5.31 -0.25
CA HIS A 555 14.29 -5.47 1.18
C HIS A 555 13.72 -6.86 1.52
N ASP A 556 13.34 -7.67 0.54
CA ASP A 556 12.88 -9.05 0.76
C ASP A 556 14.09 -10.01 0.82
N LEU A 557 14.48 -10.35 2.05
CA LEU A 557 15.61 -11.25 2.29
C LEU A 557 15.32 -12.69 1.84
N SER A 558 14.07 -13.14 1.93
CA SER A 558 13.68 -14.50 1.51
C SER A 558 13.93 -14.68 0.02
N LEU A 559 13.66 -13.62 -0.74
CA LEU A 559 13.92 -13.57 -2.17
C LEU A 559 15.42 -13.56 -2.48
N LEU A 560 16.22 -12.75 -1.77
CA LEU A 560 17.67 -12.74 -1.98
C LEU A 560 18.31 -14.10 -1.73
N ILE A 561 17.85 -14.83 -0.71
CA ILE A 561 18.33 -16.17 -0.40
C ILE A 561 18.00 -17.18 -1.52
N GLU A 562 16.83 -17.04 -2.17
CA GLU A 562 16.44 -17.93 -3.27
C GLU A 562 17.22 -17.64 -4.57
N LEU A 563 17.58 -16.38 -4.82
CA LEU A 563 18.09 -15.94 -6.13
C LEU A 563 19.59 -15.67 -6.20
N SER A 564 20.20 -15.24 -5.10
CA SER A 564 21.58 -14.71 -5.14
C SER A 564 22.59 -15.84 -4.98
N ASP A 565 23.72 -15.72 -5.65
CA ASP A 565 24.89 -16.56 -5.38
C ASP A 565 25.59 -16.05 -4.10
N THR A 566 25.77 -14.72 -4.02
CA THR A 566 26.39 -14.02 -2.88
C THR A 566 25.43 -12.95 -2.34
N ILE A 567 25.37 -12.77 -1.02
CA ILE A 567 24.59 -11.71 -0.36
C ILE A 567 25.53 -10.78 0.39
N ALA A 568 25.42 -9.47 0.13
CA ALA A 568 26.03 -8.39 0.90
C ALA A 568 24.95 -7.65 1.71
N VAL A 569 25.11 -7.60 3.03
CA VAL A 569 24.21 -6.88 3.94
C VAL A 569 24.80 -5.53 4.27
N MET A 570 24.04 -4.46 4.00
CA MET A 570 24.41 -3.08 4.30
C MET A 570 23.69 -2.55 5.53
N TYR A 571 24.42 -1.83 6.39
CA TYR A 571 23.90 -1.10 7.53
C TYR A 571 24.72 0.17 7.78
N GLY A 572 24.05 1.30 7.99
CA GLY A 572 24.72 2.58 8.29
C GLY A 572 25.72 3.02 7.21
N GLY A 573 25.44 2.71 5.94
CA GLY A 573 26.33 3.02 4.81
C GLY A 573 27.50 2.06 4.61
N LYS A 574 27.64 0.99 5.42
CA LYS A 574 28.73 0.01 5.31
C LYS A 574 28.21 -1.38 4.98
N VAL A 575 29.03 -2.20 4.30
CA VAL A 575 28.80 -3.65 4.24
C VAL A 575 29.21 -4.25 5.58
N VAL A 576 28.23 -4.83 6.29
CA VAL A 576 28.45 -5.45 7.60
C VAL A 576 28.63 -6.96 7.55
N GLU A 577 28.15 -7.59 6.47
CA GLU A 577 28.36 -9.01 6.21
C GLU A 577 28.29 -9.29 4.71
N MET A 578 29.13 -10.20 4.23
CA MET A 578 29.07 -10.72 2.87
C MET A 578 29.37 -12.21 2.87
N ALA A 579 28.48 -13.01 2.30
CA ALA A 579 28.61 -14.47 2.30
C ALA A 579 27.84 -15.10 1.13
N PRO A 580 28.19 -16.33 0.72
CA PRO A 580 27.33 -17.13 -0.13
C PRO A 580 25.92 -17.25 0.46
N ALA A 581 24.87 -17.25 -0.36
CA ALA A 581 23.49 -17.19 0.12
C ALA A 581 23.11 -18.32 1.10
N ASP A 582 23.60 -19.55 0.87
CA ASP A 582 23.35 -20.69 1.77
C ASP A 582 24.06 -20.53 3.13
N ASP A 583 25.30 -20.02 3.13
CA ASP A 583 26.06 -19.74 4.34
C ASP A 583 25.42 -18.59 5.13
N PHE A 584 25.01 -17.51 4.44
CA PHE A 584 24.29 -16.40 5.03
C PHE A 584 22.99 -16.87 5.70
N TYR A 585 22.19 -17.70 5.03
CA TYR A 585 20.93 -18.22 5.56
C TYR A 585 21.11 -19.13 6.77
N ARG A 586 22.11 -20.02 6.74
CA ARG A 586 22.33 -21.01 7.80
C ARG A 586 23.13 -20.47 8.98
N ARG A 587 24.09 -19.59 8.71
CA ARG A 587 25.14 -19.17 9.66
C ARG A 587 25.44 -17.66 9.50
N PRO A 588 24.45 -16.78 9.70
CA PRO A 588 24.69 -15.35 9.73
C PRO A 588 25.70 -14.97 10.82
N GLN A 589 26.75 -14.26 10.42
CA GLN A 589 27.89 -13.93 11.26
C GLN A 589 27.71 -12.62 12.03
N HIS A 590 26.99 -11.65 11.48
CA HIS A 590 26.75 -10.36 12.12
C HIS A 590 25.41 -10.36 12.89
N PRO A 591 25.35 -9.82 14.13
CA PRO A 591 24.11 -9.74 14.92
C PRO A 591 22.93 -9.06 14.19
N TYR A 592 23.21 -8.04 13.37
CA TYR A 592 22.21 -7.42 12.49
C TYR A 592 21.60 -8.40 11.49
N SER A 593 22.42 -9.19 10.78
CA SER A 593 21.96 -10.20 9.84
C SER A 593 21.12 -11.29 10.51
N ARG A 594 21.51 -11.71 11.72
CA ARG A 594 20.71 -12.61 12.57
C ARG A 594 19.33 -12.00 12.88
N GLY A 595 19.30 -10.72 13.25
CA GLY A 595 18.08 -9.98 13.50
C GLY A 595 17.19 -9.85 12.27
N LEU A 596 17.79 -9.58 11.09
CA LEU A 596 17.07 -9.53 9.82
C LEU A 596 16.41 -10.88 9.53
N LEU A 597 17.16 -11.98 9.58
CA LEU A 597 16.62 -13.34 9.37
C LEU A 597 15.56 -13.72 10.41
N GLY A 598 15.76 -13.35 11.68
CA GLY A 598 14.82 -13.60 12.77
C GLY A 598 13.52 -12.80 12.69
N SER A 599 13.49 -11.73 11.88
CA SER A 599 12.30 -10.92 11.64
C SER A 599 11.38 -11.54 10.58
N PHE A 600 11.82 -12.57 9.85
CA PHE A 600 11.03 -13.25 8.83
C PHE A 600 10.43 -14.58 9.35
N PRO A 601 9.15 -14.87 9.05
CA PRO A 601 8.51 -16.12 9.43
C PRO A 601 9.12 -17.31 8.70
N THR A 602 9.44 -18.38 9.45
CA THR A 602 9.81 -19.66 8.85
C THR A 602 8.59 -20.31 8.19
N LEU A 603 8.64 -20.58 6.88
CA LEU A 603 7.54 -21.20 6.12
C LEU A 603 7.23 -22.65 6.54
N GLY A 604 8.12 -23.30 7.27
CA GLY A 604 7.94 -24.65 7.82
C GLY A 604 8.78 -24.86 9.08
N GLY A 605 8.43 -25.89 9.87
CA GLY A 605 9.09 -26.19 11.15
C GLY A 605 8.27 -25.77 12.37
N PRO A 606 8.84 -25.93 13.58
CA PRO A 606 8.18 -25.52 14.82
C PRO A 606 7.96 -24.01 14.83
N LYS A 607 6.81 -23.57 15.36
CA LYS A 607 6.51 -22.14 15.51
C LYS A 607 7.58 -21.49 16.41
N ARG A 608 8.18 -20.42 15.91
CA ARG A 608 9.12 -19.57 16.66
C ARG A 608 8.50 -18.20 16.83
N GLU A 609 8.79 -17.56 17.96
CA GLU A 609 8.43 -16.16 18.18
C GLU A 609 9.27 -15.29 17.24
N LEU A 610 8.61 -14.37 16.52
CA LEU A 610 9.30 -13.44 15.65
C LEU A 610 9.92 -12.34 16.51
N THR A 611 11.24 -12.23 16.46
CA THR A 611 11.98 -11.18 17.17
C THR A 611 12.41 -10.14 16.17
N GLY A 612 11.81 -8.95 16.23
CA GLY A 612 12.24 -7.80 15.45
C GLY A 612 13.54 -7.19 15.98
N ILE A 613 14.21 -6.41 15.15
CA ILE A 613 15.36 -5.60 15.57
C ILE A 613 14.84 -4.38 16.33
N ILE A 614 15.19 -4.26 17.61
CA ILE A 614 14.73 -3.18 18.49
C ILE A 614 15.31 -1.82 18.01
N GLY A 615 14.55 -0.75 18.20
CA GLY A 615 14.95 0.62 17.89
C GLY A 615 14.81 0.99 16.41
N SER A 616 15.35 2.15 16.05
CA SER A 616 15.30 2.70 14.68
C SER A 616 16.69 2.70 14.03
N PRO A 617 16.77 2.64 12.68
CA PRO A 617 18.03 2.82 11.97
C PRO A 617 18.77 4.10 12.40
N PRO A 618 20.11 4.12 12.32
CA PRO A 618 20.89 5.25 12.79
C PRO A 618 20.75 6.43 11.82
N ASP A 619 20.77 7.65 12.34
CA ASP A 619 20.90 8.84 11.50
C ASP A 619 22.32 8.90 10.94
N LEU A 620 22.46 8.81 9.61
CA LEU A 620 23.77 8.82 8.93
C LEU A 620 24.55 10.12 9.18
N ARG A 621 23.89 11.21 9.58
CA ARG A 621 24.54 12.48 9.97
C ARG A 621 25.22 12.41 11.32
N ARG A 622 24.85 11.44 12.16
CA ARG A 622 25.29 11.29 13.56
C ARG A 622 25.54 9.82 13.88
N LEU A 623 26.42 9.20 13.10
CA LEU A 623 26.84 7.83 13.34
C LEU A 623 27.62 7.72 14.67
N PRO A 624 27.46 6.63 15.44
CA PRO A 624 28.31 6.34 16.59
C PRO A 624 29.79 6.27 16.20
N SER A 625 30.70 6.56 17.14
CA SER A 625 32.15 6.51 16.92
C SER A 625 32.70 5.11 16.62
N GLY A 626 32.06 4.06 17.16
CA GLY A 626 32.44 2.67 16.94
C GLY A 626 31.53 1.94 15.96
N CYS A 627 31.08 0.74 16.31
CA CYS A 627 30.13 -0.03 15.52
C CYS A 627 28.78 0.70 15.43
N ALA A 628 28.34 1.03 14.21
CA ALA A 628 27.07 1.71 13.99
C ALA A 628 25.85 0.93 14.51
N PHE A 629 25.95 -0.41 14.61
CA PHE A 629 24.88 -1.27 15.11
C PHE A 629 24.90 -1.45 16.64
N ALA A 630 25.95 -1.00 17.34
CA ALA A 630 26.09 -1.18 18.79
C ALA A 630 24.85 -0.77 19.60
N PRO A 631 24.18 0.38 19.33
CA PRO A 631 23.00 0.80 20.10
C PRO A 631 21.79 -0.15 20.02
N ARG A 632 21.75 -1.02 18.99
CA ARG A 632 20.67 -1.99 18.74
C ARG A 632 21.12 -3.44 18.87
N CYS A 633 22.41 -3.67 19.15
CA CYS A 633 23.00 -4.98 19.15
C CYS A 633 22.82 -5.65 20.52
N PRO A 634 22.17 -6.84 20.60
CA PRO A 634 22.04 -7.57 21.87
C PRO A 634 23.37 -8.16 22.37
N HIS A 635 24.42 -8.12 21.54
CA HIS A 635 25.77 -8.59 21.85
C HIS A 635 26.79 -7.44 21.93
N ALA A 636 26.32 -6.19 22.14
CA ALA A 636 27.23 -5.06 22.30
C ALA A 636 28.05 -5.19 23.60
N PHE A 637 29.32 -4.81 23.53
CA PHE A 637 30.26 -4.69 24.66
C PHE A 637 31.10 -3.41 24.47
N ASP A 638 31.89 -3.02 25.48
CA ASP A 638 32.50 -1.69 25.56
C ASP A 638 33.33 -1.28 24.32
N ALA A 639 34.08 -2.21 23.73
CA ALA A 639 34.88 -1.92 22.53
C ALA A 639 34.02 -1.51 21.33
N CYS A 640 32.78 -2.00 21.24
CA CYS A 640 31.86 -1.66 20.15
C CYS A 640 31.48 -0.17 20.13
N ALA A 641 31.60 0.56 21.25
CA ALA A 641 31.30 1.98 21.31
C ALA A 641 32.41 2.86 20.69
N THR A 642 33.65 2.38 20.69
CA THR A 642 34.84 3.17 20.32
C THR A 642 35.58 2.64 19.11
N GLN A 643 35.43 1.36 18.77
CA GLN A 643 36.12 0.73 17.65
C GLN A 643 35.15 0.42 16.51
N VAL A 644 35.50 0.87 15.31
CA VAL A 644 34.79 0.51 14.08
C VAL A 644 35.30 -0.88 13.64
N PRO A 645 34.44 -1.91 13.59
CA PRO A 645 34.89 -3.25 13.20
C PRO A 645 35.32 -3.27 11.73
N PRO A 646 36.51 -3.78 11.40
CA PRO A 646 36.90 -4.02 10.02
C PRO A 646 36.13 -5.22 9.46
N LEU A 647 36.02 -5.31 8.14
CA LEU A 647 35.41 -6.47 7.47
C LEU A 647 36.39 -7.66 7.55
N LEU A 648 36.14 -8.60 8.47
CA LEU A 648 37.03 -9.74 8.75
C LEU A 648 36.59 -10.98 7.99
N GLN A 649 37.55 -11.79 7.53
CA GLN A 649 37.27 -13.15 7.05
C GLN A 649 36.92 -14.06 8.24
N VAL A 650 35.77 -14.71 8.15
CA VAL A 650 35.27 -15.67 9.14
C VAL A 650 35.17 -17.02 8.45
N THR A 651 35.95 -17.99 8.94
CA THR A 651 35.90 -19.38 8.45
C THR A 651 34.83 -20.15 9.22
N GLY A 652 33.82 -20.64 8.52
CA GLY A 652 32.80 -21.49 9.12
C GLY A 652 33.33 -22.92 9.40
N PRO A 653 32.69 -23.69 10.30
CA PRO A 653 33.07 -25.08 10.61
C PRO A 653 33.00 -26.08 9.43
N GLY A 654 32.62 -25.62 8.23
CA GLY A 654 32.53 -26.40 6.99
C GLY A 654 33.41 -25.89 5.85
N GLY A 655 34.37 -25.00 6.13
CA GLY A 655 35.32 -24.47 5.13
C GLY A 655 34.80 -23.30 4.27
N GLY A 656 33.53 -22.91 4.40
CA GLY A 656 33.00 -21.69 3.79
C GLY A 656 33.65 -20.44 4.39
N THR A 657 34.06 -19.50 3.52
CA THR A 657 34.61 -18.19 3.89
C THR A 657 33.52 -17.13 3.77
N SER A 658 33.19 -16.47 4.88
CA SER A 658 32.31 -15.30 4.92
C SER A 658 33.09 -14.08 5.37
N LEU A 659 32.58 -12.89 5.08
CA LEU A 659 33.13 -11.63 5.56
C LEU A 659 32.15 -10.99 6.55
N ALA A 660 32.62 -10.54 7.72
CA ALA A 660 31.77 -9.91 8.72
C ALA A 660 32.49 -8.77 9.43
N ALA A 661 31.83 -7.60 9.50
CA ALA A 661 32.32 -6.45 10.26
C ALA A 661 31.82 -6.51 11.70
N CYS A 662 32.36 -7.45 12.49
CA CYS A 662 31.98 -7.63 13.89
C CYS A 662 33.18 -7.93 14.78
N LEU A 663 33.31 -7.21 15.90
CA LEU A 663 34.40 -7.40 16.86
C LEU A 663 34.34 -8.76 17.58
N LEU A 664 33.20 -9.47 17.53
CA LEU A 664 33.09 -10.83 18.06
C LEU A 664 34.01 -11.82 17.33
N HIS A 665 34.45 -11.49 16.11
CA HIS A 665 35.35 -12.32 15.30
C HIS A 665 36.81 -11.83 15.35
N ALA A 666 37.12 -10.77 16.12
CA ALA A 666 38.47 -10.21 16.16
C ALA A 666 39.48 -11.12 16.88
N ASP A 667 39.02 -11.97 17.80
CA ASP A 667 39.88 -12.84 18.63
C ASP A 667 40.10 -14.26 18.05
N THR A 668 39.44 -14.63 16.94
CA THR A 668 39.55 -16.00 16.37
C THR A 668 40.87 -16.29 15.65
N GLY A 669 41.80 -15.32 15.61
CA GLY A 669 43.21 -15.55 15.30
C GLY A 669 44.02 -16.22 16.44
N ALA A 670 43.46 -16.32 17.65
CA ALA A 670 44.07 -17.00 18.78
C ALA A 670 43.00 -17.67 19.67
N GLY A 671 42.70 -18.95 19.41
CA GLY A 671 42.10 -19.88 20.38
C GLY A 671 40.68 -19.56 20.87
N THR A 672 39.70 -20.22 20.26
CA THR A 672 38.36 -20.57 20.79
C THR A 672 37.73 -19.68 21.88
N PRO A 673 36.63 -18.96 21.59
CA PRO A 673 35.61 -18.68 22.57
C PRO A 673 34.58 -19.82 22.61
N ALA A 674 34.18 -20.20 23.82
CA ALA A 674 33.29 -21.31 24.12
C ALA A 674 31.90 -21.21 23.45
N ASP A 675 31.36 -22.39 23.15
CA ASP A 675 30.00 -22.69 22.72
C ASP A 675 28.91 -21.87 23.45
N PRO A 676 28.05 -21.10 22.75
CA PRO A 676 26.84 -20.54 23.33
C PRO A 676 25.63 -21.45 23.04
N GLY A 677 25.77 -22.75 23.27
CA GLY A 677 24.68 -23.71 23.38
C GLY A 677 24.17 -23.80 24.82
N GLY A 678 23.24 -22.93 25.24
CA GLY A 678 22.61 -23.02 26.56
C GLY A 678 21.55 -21.95 26.83
N PRO A 679 20.49 -22.26 27.59
CA PRO A 679 19.14 -21.71 27.38
C PRO A 679 18.94 -20.27 27.87
N HIS A 680 18.00 -19.59 27.19
CA HIS A 680 17.37 -18.31 27.54
C HIS A 680 17.48 -17.92 29.03
N PRO A 681 18.05 -16.75 29.37
CA PRO A 681 17.86 -16.20 30.70
C PRO A 681 16.40 -15.77 30.84
N ARG A 682 15.75 -16.31 31.87
CA ARG A 682 14.41 -15.93 32.31
C ARG A 682 14.40 -14.43 32.60
N ASN A 683 13.51 -13.70 31.95
CA ASN A 683 13.15 -12.34 32.35
C ASN A 683 12.61 -12.38 33.79
N THR A 684 13.36 -11.81 34.73
CA THR A 684 12.81 -11.34 36.00
C THR A 684 12.07 -10.03 35.74
N PRO A 685 10.81 -9.89 36.17
CA PRO A 685 10.12 -8.61 36.12
C PRO A 685 10.57 -7.79 37.32
N ASN A 686 11.22 -6.64 37.10
CA ASN A 686 11.29 -5.60 38.13
C ASN A 686 11.17 -4.22 37.47
N GLU A 687 9.99 -3.64 37.65
CA GLU A 687 9.77 -2.38 38.38
C GLU A 687 10.05 -1.14 37.52
N LEU A 688 8.97 -0.69 36.87
CA LEU A 688 8.79 0.69 36.46
C LEU A 688 8.93 1.59 37.69
N ALA A 689 10.10 2.20 37.87
CA ALA A 689 10.26 3.35 38.72
C ALA A 689 9.66 4.57 37.99
N THR A 690 8.49 4.97 38.50
CA THR A 690 7.98 6.33 38.42
C THR A 690 9.02 7.32 38.95
N GLY A 691 9.13 8.49 38.31
CA GLY A 691 10.05 9.53 38.73
C GLY A 691 9.98 10.77 37.85
N GLU A 692 8.91 11.54 38.04
CA GLU A 692 8.78 12.91 37.54
C GLU A 692 9.89 13.84 38.06
N THR A 693 10.02 14.97 37.36
CA THR A 693 10.59 16.29 37.73
C THR A 693 12.06 16.59 37.39
N ARG A 694 12.27 17.16 36.20
CA ARG A 694 12.45 18.62 36.03
C ARG A 694 12.14 19.08 34.61
#